data_AF-A0A238WIH1-F1
#
_entry.id   AF-A0A238WIH1-F1
#
_cell.length_a   1.000
_cell.length_b   1.000
_cell.length_c   1.000
_cell.angle_alpha   90.00
_cell.angle_beta   90.00
_cell.angle_gamma   90.00
#
_symmetry.space_group_name_H-M   'P 1'
#
loop_
_entity.id
_entity.type
_entity.pdbx_description
1 polymer ?
#
loop_
_entity_poly.entity_id
_entity_poly.type
_entity_poly.pdbx_seq_one_letter_code
_entity_poly.pdbx_strand_id
1 'polypeptide(L)'
;MKQLYILLIVLFSLPLYSQDFSDEWTGYFSFASVGDIDEGNGRIYAASENAVFIFSTIDGSTITRSTINGLSGNNISSIYYSEAFDTLLVGYENGIIDVIVGNSENVITVVDIFNRVSIPPDRKRINHFTEFNGFVYISTGFGISLYDLGQLEFDDSYFIGDNGSLLDITQTAILDDYIYASSTEGGLRRAIVNNTNIIDFNNWSTVLNGSFQGITALDDTVYLANGSQLLESTTGTSFSLFQQLPEPIEDLEANGVELSVITENTASIYNAGGNLINSFSNIADFDDPYSASVIVNGSLFIATIGSGVIRVPLNGNEASQILPNGPLFNNPFNISATSNELWVVYGEYSVSYAPRNRRRGISHLVTETGWNNISEDSIFGARDLSFVAINPQNTSQVFVSSFGSGLLEINEEVPTVLYDENNSPLVGIGANNNSVRINGTAFDREGNLWVSNSRVPNILSRLSPDNGQFNTVNFFDDLPTLVEEANGIDDVTIAGDGRIYIGTSNQGVAGYDPNTGSFARIAGEEGAANLPNDDIRALTIDRNGSLWIGTRRGLRVLFAPSSIFTEPNVSTNAIIILQDGIPQELLNDQIITEIVVDGANNKWISTVDSGVFLFSPSGQETLQHFTEDNSPLPSNNVQDIALDPETGTVYFATLRGLVSFDGSNTGPAEDLEEVVVYPNPVRPTFNGEVTIEGLTARTNVKITDITGNLVYEENTVGGSITWDTRAFGRHRVASGVYLILITGPDALETQIAKLMIIR
;
A
#
# COMPACT_ATOMS: atom_id res chain seq x y z
N MET A 1 35.95 29.45 -49.15
CA MET A 1 35.67 29.70 -47.72
C MET A 1 34.36 29.01 -47.39
N LYS A 2 34.41 27.87 -46.70
CA LYS A 2 33.23 27.20 -46.13
C LYS A 2 33.38 27.33 -44.61
N GLN A 3 32.48 28.08 -43.97
CA GLN A 3 32.44 28.24 -42.52
C GLN A 3 31.73 27.03 -41.91
N LEU A 4 32.42 26.36 -41.00
CA LEU A 4 31.89 25.25 -40.20
C LEU A 4 31.32 25.89 -38.91
N TYR A 5 30.01 25.79 -38.70
CA TYR A 5 29.40 26.18 -37.44
C TYR A 5 29.41 24.98 -36.50
N ILE A 6 30.17 25.07 -35.41
CA ILE A 6 30.15 24.11 -34.31
C ILE A 6 29.01 24.56 -33.38
N LEU A 7 27.97 23.75 -33.27
CA LEU A 7 26.88 23.94 -32.32
C LEU A 7 27.35 23.41 -30.95
N LEU A 8 27.59 24.32 -30.01
CA LEU A 8 27.92 23.98 -28.63
C LEU A 8 26.61 23.69 -27.89
N ILE A 9 26.32 22.42 -27.60
CA ILE A 9 25.19 22.03 -26.73
C ILE A 9 25.66 22.23 -25.29
N VAL A 10 25.13 23.27 -24.64
CA VAL A 10 25.28 23.49 -23.21
C VAL A 10 24.21 22.66 -22.50
N LEU A 11 24.63 21.57 -21.87
CA LEU A 11 23.81 20.82 -20.91
C LEU A 11 23.60 21.71 -19.69
N PHE A 12 22.39 22.23 -19.53
CA PHE A 12 21.95 22.77 -18.24
C PHE A 12 21.54 21.58 -17.36
N SER A 13 22.33 21.29 -16.34
CA SER A 13 21.90 20.48 -15.20
C SER A 13 20.79 21.27 -14.49
N LEU A 14 19.53 20.84 -14.65
CA LEU A 14 18.46 21.29 -13.76
C LEU A 14 18.75 20.71 -12.37
N PRO A 15 18.72 21.50 -11.29
CA PRO A 15 18.74 20.94 -9.96
C PRO A 15 17.49 20.06 -9.78
N LEU A 16 17.71 18.76 -9.58
CA LEU A 16 16.69 17.87 -9.02
C LEU A 16 16.43 18.35 -7.60
N TYR A 17 15.28 18.97 -7.38
CA TYR A 17 14.80 19.26 -6.04
C TYR A 17 14.24 17.96 -5.46
N SER A 18 14.54 17.74 -4.18
CA SER A 18 13.98 16.67 -3.35
C SER A 18 12.45 16.63 -3.44
N GLN A 19 11.87 15.43 -3.42
CA GLN A 19 10.44 15.23 -3.23
C GLN A 19 10.24 14.53 -1.89
N ASP A 20 10.34 15.29 -0.79
CA ASP A 20 9.69 14.90 0.46
C ASP A 20 8.23 15.29 0.33
N PHE A 21 7.34 14.31 0.41
CA PHE A 21 5.92 14.49 0.25
C PHE A 21 5.17 14.56 1.58
N SER A 22 5.88 14.52 2.71
CA SER A 22 5.29 14.49 4.06
C SER A 22 4.42 15.70 4.40
N ASP A 23 4.52 16.78 3.63
CA ASP A 23 3.65 17.96 3.75
C ASP A 23 2.19 17.68 3.33
N GLU A 24 1.96 16.71 2.43
CA GLU A 24 0.63 16.39 1.87
C GLU A 24 0.27 14.90 1.97
N TRP A 25 1.26 14.04 2.23
CA TRP A 25 1.09 12.59 2.26
C TRP A 25 1.54 11.99 3.59
N THR A 26 0.72 11.10 4.14
CA THR A 26 1.09 10.31 5.33
C THR A 26 1.17 8.83 4.97
N GLY A 27 2.21 8.15 5.45
CA GLY A 27 2.44 6.73 5.23
C GLY A 27 2.08 5.90 6.46
N TYR A 28 1.40 4.77 6.22
CA TYR A 28 0.94 3.84 7.25
C TYR A 28 1.44 2.43 6.91
N PHE A 29 2.67 2.14 7.31
CA PHE A 29 3.34 0.88 6.99
C PHE A 29 3.44 -0.03 8.23
N SER A 30 3.29 -1.33 8.00
CA SER A 30 3.63 -2.37 8.95
C SER A 30 5.15 -2.60 8.95
N PHE A 31 5.66 -2.79 10.16
CA PHE A 31 7.07 -3.11 10.43
C PHE A 31 7.20 -4.47 11.12
N ALA A 32 6.13 -5.28 11.09
CA ALA A 32 6.02 -6.55 11.77
C ALA A 32 6.78 -7.68 11.06
N SER A 33 6.76 -7.70 9.73
CA SER A 33 7.47 -8.69 8.92
C SER A 33 8.78 -8.11 8.43
N VAL A 34 9.90 -8.48 9.08
CA VAL A 34 11.26 -8.02 8.78
C VAL A 34 12.02 -9.16 8.11
N GLY A 35 12.43 -8.97 6.86
CA GLY A 35 13.10 -10.00 6.07
C GLY A 35 14.62 -10.00 6.20
N ASP A 36 15.21 -8.83 6.48
CA ASP A 36 16.65 -8.65 6.60
C ASP A 36 16.97 -7.52 7.60
N ILE A 37 18.15 -7.57 8.20
CA ILE A 37 18.59 -6.63 9.22
C ILE A 37 20.11 -6.43 9.17
N ASP A 38 20.55 -5.19 9.30
CA ASP A 38 21.98 -4.86 9.40
C ASP A 38 22.25 -3.85 10.52
N GLU A 39 23.51 -3.65 10.89
CA GLU A 39 23.93 -2.77 11.97
C GLU A 39 25.08 -1.84 11.60
N GLY A 40 25.17 -0.73 12.31
CA GLY A 40 26.36 0.12 12.28
C GLY A 40 26.10 1.50 12.85
N ASN A 41 27.17 2.15 13.30
CA ASN A 41 27.14 3.47 13.95
C ASN A 41 26.15 3.53 15.13
N GLY A 42 26.01 2.42 15.87
CA GLY A 42 25.11 2.31 17.02
C GLY A 42 23.63 2.22 16.65
N ARG A 43 23.31 1.85 15.41
CA ARG A 43 21.94 1.69 14.90
C ARG A 43 21.72 0.29 14.35
N ILE A 44 20.46 -0.12 14.37
CA ILE A 44 19.95 -1.30 13.69
C ILE A 44 19.06 -0.82 12.55
N TYR A 45 19.30 -1.33 11.35
CA TYR A 45 18.54 -1.07 10.15
C TYR A 45 17.73 -2.32 9.81
N ALA A 46 16.41 -2.25 9.93
CA ALA A 46 15.52 -3.38 9.71
C ALA A 46 14.67 -3.15 8.47
N ALA A 47 14.76 -4.06 7.51
CA ALA A 47 13.96 -4.07 6.29
C ALA A 47 12.65 -4.83 6.52
N SER A 48 11.55 -4.09 6.74
CA SER A 48 10.22 -4.67 6.61
C SER A 48 9.79 -4.72 5.15
N GLU A 49 8.93 -5.66 4.78
CA GLU A 49 8.50 -5.99 3.41
C GLU A 49 8.79 -4.93 2.34
N ASN A 50 8.33 -3.68 2.51
CA ASN A 50 8.63 -2.57 1.62
C ASN A 50 8.90 -1.22 2.32
N ALA A 51 9.30 -1.26 3.60
CA ALA A 51 9.67 -0.09 4.38
C ALA A 51 10.88 -0.42 5.28
N VAL A 52 11.56 0.60 5.78
CA VAL A 52 12.72 0.42 6.66
C VAL A 52 12.46 1.13 7.97
N PHE A 53 12.84 0.52 9.09
CA PHE A 53 12.96 1.25 10.35
C PHE A 53 14.38 1.17 10.90
N ILE A 54 14.79 2.27 11.52
CA ILE A 54 16.13 2.49 12.06
C ILE A 54 15.99 2.66 13.56
N PHE A 55 16.52 1.73 14.33
CA PHE A 55 16.50 1.75 15.79
C PHE A 55 17.87 2.16 16.34
N SER A 56 17.91 3.21 17.16
CA SER A 56 19.10 3.65 17.86
C SER A 56 19.33 2.81 19.11
N THR A 57 20.44 2.07 19.14
CA THR A 57 20.83 1.29 20.33
C THR A 57 21.34 2.16 21.48
N ILE A 58 21.52 3.46 21.24
CA ILE A 58 22.05 4.43 22.21
C ILE A 58 20.93 5.02 23.07
N ASP A 59 19.84 5.48 22.44
CA ASP A 59 18.74 6.18 23.11
C ASP A 59 17.37 5.52 22.93
N GLY A 60 17.29 4.44 22.16
CA GLY A 60 16.04 3.71 21.91
C GLY A 60 15.08 4.40 20.95
N SER A 61 15.50 5.49 20.30
CA SER A 61 14.68 6.17 19.29
C SER A 61 14.54 5.32 18.02
N THR A 62 13.41 5.46 17.35
CA THR A 62 13.13 4.78 16.08
C THR A 62 12.70 5.78 15.02
N ILE A 63 13.22 5.61 13.81
CA ILE A 63 12.88 6.41 12.63
C ILE A 63 12.43 5.46 11.53
N THR A 64 11.40 5.82 10.77
CA THR A 64 10.92 5.01 9.64
C THR A 64 11.23 5.68 8.30
N ARG A 65 11.34 4.86 7.27
CA ARG A 65 11.54 5.23 5.87
C ARG A 65 10.63 4.40 4.99
N SER A 66 9.94 5.06 4.08
CA SER A 66 8.96 4.44 3.15
C SER A 66 8.92 5.22 1.84
N THR A 67 7.92 4.97 0.99
CA THR A 67 7.69 5.75 -0.24
C THR A 67 7.48 7.24 0.03
N ILE A 68 6.97 7.62 1.20
CA ILE A 68 6.88 9.02 1.64
C ILE A 68 8.25 9.70 1.64
N ASN A 69 9.29 8.93 1.97
CA ASN A 69 10.67 9.41 2.04
C ASN A 69 11.49 9.07 0.79
N GLY A 70 10.83 8.67 -0.30
CA GLY A 70 11.47 8.38 -1.59
C GLY A 70 11.95 6.94 -1.79
N LEU A 71 11.64 6.00 -0.88
CA LEU A 71 11.88 4.58 -1.19
C LEU A 71 11.00 4.13 -2.36
N SER A 72 11.48 3.15 -3.12
CA SER A 72 10.83 2.65 -4.33
C SER A 72 9.53 1.87 -4.09
N GLY A 73 9.17 1.56 -2.83
CA GLY A 73 7.92 0.87 -2.46
C GLY A 73 7.80 -0.59 -2.91
N ASN A 74 8.85 -1.15 -3.52
CA ASN A 74 8.93 -2.55 -3.93
C ASN A 74 9.27 -3.45 -2.74
N ASN A 75 9.10 -4.76 -2.89
CA ASN A 75 9.51 -5.71 -1.86
C ASN A 75 11.03 -5.67 -1.69
N ILE A 76 11.49 -5.35 -0.48
CA ILE A 76 12.89 -5.34 -0.07
C ILE A 76 13.32 -6.79 0.12
N SER A 77 14.45 -7.14 -0.48
CA SER A 77 15.02 -8.48 -0.45
C SER A 77 16.33 -8.57 0.32
N SER A 78 17.05 -7.45 0.48
CA SER A 78 18.24 -7.37 1.32
C SER A 78 18.56 -5.92 1.70
N ILE A 79 19.27 -5.71 2.81
CA ILE A 79 19.76 -4.41 3.27
C ILE A 79 21.23 -4.48 3.66
N TYR A 80 21.96 -3.38 3.52
CA TYR A 80 23.34 -3.29 3.97
C TYR A 80 23.74 -1.86 4.35
N TYR A 81 24.41 -1.68 5.47
CA TYR A 81 24.91 -0.41 5.95
C TYR A 81 26.44 -0.37 5.96
N SER A 82 26.99 0.51 5.14
CA SER A 82 28.41 0.81 5.15
C SER A 82 28.74 1.86 6.21
N GLU A 83 29.42 1.48 7.27
CA GLU A 83 29.95 2.44 8.26
C GLU A 83 30.99 3.38 7.64
N ALA A 84 31.82 2.87 6.72
CA ALA A 84 32.92 3.61 6.12
C ALA A 84 32.43 4.78 5.25
N PHE A 85 31.30 4.60 4.58
CA PHE A 85 30.67 5.59 3.72
C PHE A 85 29.44 6.26 4.36
N ASP A 86 29.06 5.85 5.57
CA ASP A 86 27.80 6.24 6.23
C ASP A 86 26.63 6.10 5.25
N THR A 87 26.45 4.92 4.65
CA THR A 87 25.51 4.71 3.55
C THR A 87 24.72 3.42 3.71
N LEU A 88 23.40 3.53 3.63
CA LEU A 88 22.47 2.41 3.63
C LEU A 88 22.08 2.06 2.19
N LEU A 89 22.20 0.79 1.84
CA LEU A 89 21.72 0.19 0.60
C LEU A 89 20.47 -0.65 0.90
N VAL A 90 19.42 -0.45 0.12
CA VAL A 90 18.18 -1.23 0.19
C VAL A 90 17.96 -1.90 -1.16
N GLY A 91 18.12 -3.22 -1.22
CA GLY A 91 17.97 -4.00 -2.44
C GLY A 91 16.56 -4.60 -2.57
N TYR A 92 16.03 -4.62 -3.79
CA TYR A 92 14.66 -5.06 -4.05
C TYR A 92 14.58 -6.34 -4.89
N GLU A 93 13.44 -7.04 -4.81
CA GLU A 93 13.19 -8.28 -5.57
C GLU A 93 13.27 -8.11 -7.09
N ASN A 94 13.04 -6.89 -7.59
CA ASN A 94 13.04 -6.56 -9.00
C ASN A 94 14.41 -6.03 -9.51
N GLY A 95 15.40 -5.90 -8.62
CA GLY A 95 16.74 -5.41 -8.95
C GLY A 95 16.92 -3.90 -8.87
N ILE A 96 15.96 -3.15 -8.33
CA ILE A 96 16.20 -1.78 -7.89
C ILE A 96 17.10 -1.80 -6.66
N ILE A 97 17.90 -0.75 -6.48
CA ILE A 97 18.63 -0.47 -5.24
C ILE A 97 18.38 0.98 -4.84
N ASP A 98 17.91 1.21 -3.63
CA ASP A 98 17.84 2.55 -3.05
C ASP A 98 19.05 2.81 -2.15
N VAL A 99 19.65 3.99 -2.29
CA VAL A 99 20.86 4.40 -1.58
C VAL A 99 20.56 5.63 -0.73
N ILE A 100 20.79 5.53 0.58
CA ILE A 100 20.58 6.59 1.56
C ILE A 100 21.91 6.92 2.21
N VAL A 101 22.42 8.14 1.96
CA VAL A 101 23.69 8.61 2.51
C VAL A 101 23.45 9.40 3.79
N GLY A 102 24.02 8.93 4.89
CA GLY A 102 23.92 9.47 6.23
C GLY A 102 22.49 9.57 6.71
N ASN A 103 22.13 10.75 7.22
CA ASN A 103 20.75 11.05 7.61
C ASN A 103 19.99 11.83 6.52
N SER A 104 20.42 11.73 5.25
CA SER A 104 19.75 12.41 4.12
C SER A 104 18.29 11.99 4.02
N GLU A 105 17.41 12.96 3.75
CA GLU A 105 16.03 12.72 3.34
C GLU A 105 15.93 12.34 1.85
N ASN A 106 17.00 12.56 1.08
CA ASN A 106 17.05 12.14 -0.31
C ASN A 106 17.48 10.68 -0.43
N VAL A 107 16.65 9.89 -1.10
CA VAL A 107 16.96 8.54 -1.57
C VAL A 107 17.46 8.63 -3.01
N ILE A 108 18.56 7.94 -3.31
CA ILE A 108 19.06 7.79 -4.67
C ILE A 108 18.64 6.41 -5.16
N THR A 109 17.71 6.37 -6.12
CA THR A 109 17.25 5.12 -6.74
C THR A 109 18.15 4.74 -7.91
N VAL A 110 18.76 3.57 -7.80
CA VAL A 110 19.64 2.99 -8.82
C VAL A 110 18.89 1.88 -9.56
N VAL A 111 18.78 2.03 -10.88
CA VAL A 111 17.88 1.21 -11.73
C VAL A 111 18.61 0.44 -12.82
N ASP A 112 19.94 0.39 -12.82
CA ASP A 112 20.73 -0.22 -13.89
C ASP A 112 20.46 -1.72 -14.04
N ILE A 113 20.37 -2.46 -12.92
CA ILE A 113 19.98 -3.89 -12.93
C ILE A 113 18.53 -4.02 -13.40
N PHE A 114 17.62 -3.23 -12.83
CA PHE A 114 16.20 -3.20 -13.20
C PHE A 114 15.99 -2.97 -14.71
N ASN A 115 16.71 -2.01 -15.31
CA ASN A 115 16.58 -1.65 -16.72
C ASN A 115 17.40 -2.54 -17.68
N ARG A 116 18.18 -3.49 -17.16
CA ARG A 116 19.02 -4.36 -18.00
C ARG A 116 18.18 -5.36 -18.78
N VAL A 117 17.91 -5.06 -20.05
CA VAL A 117 17.07 -5.88 -20.95
C VAL A 117 17.66 -7.27 -21.22
N SER A 118 18.98 -7.43 -21.13
CA SER A 118 19.64 -8.73 -21.32
C SER A 118 19.41 -9.72 -20.17
N ILE A 119 18.89 -9.25 -19.03
CA ILE A 119 18.61 -10.07 -17.86
C ILE A 119 17.09 -10.24 -17.75
N PRO A 120 16.57 -11.48 -17.69
CA PRO A 120 15.15 -11.73 -17.44
C PRO A 120 14.67 -11.13 -16.10
N PRO A 121 13.43 -10.60 -16.01
CA PRO A 121 12.92 -10.00 -14.77
C PRO A 121 13.01 -10.91 -13.53
N ASP A 122 12.75 -12.21 -13.70
CA ASP A 122 12.80 -13.23 -12.65
C ASP A 122 14.22 -13.55 -12.15
N ARG A 123 15.25 -12.96 -12.76
CA ARG A 123 16.66 -13.13 -12.38
C ARG A 123 17.28 -11.87 -11.79
N LYS A 124 16.50 -10.80 -11.57
CA LYS A 124 17.02 -9.48 -11.13
C LYS A 124 17.07 -9.26 -9.63
N ARG A 125 16.50 -10.17 -8.83
CA ARG A 125 16.50 -10.09 -7.36
C ARG A 125 17.90 -9.76 -6.82
N ILE A 126 17.93 -8.80 -5.91
CA ILE A 126 19.11 -8.54 -5.07
C ILE A 126 19.07 -9.54 -3.91
N ASN A 127 20.06 -10.44 -3.86
CA ASN A 127 20.09 -11.51 -2.87
C ASN A 127 20.87 -11.12 -1.61
N HIS A 128 21.99 -10.40 -1.77
CA HIS A 128 22.86 -10.01 -0.65
C HIS A 128 23.87 -8.94 -1.09
N PHE A 129 24.44 -8.20 -0.13
CA PHE A 129 25.52 -7.24 -0.35
C PHE A 129 26.78 -7.59 0.44
N THR A 130 27.95 -7.51 -0.18
CA THR A 130 29.24 -7.70 0.53
C THR A 130 30.17 -6.54 0.23
N GLU A 131 30.54 -5.74 1.23
CA GLU A 131 31.50 -4.65 1.05
C GLU A 131 32.94 -5.15 1.11
N PHE A 132 33.76 -4.70 0.16
CA PHE A 132 35.21 -4.87 0.21
C PHE A 132 35.94 -3.78 -0.57
N ASN A 133 36.91 -3.12 0.07
CA ASN A 133 37.74 -2.06 -0.51
C ASN A 133 36.95 -0.91 -1.18
N GLY A 134 35.81 -0.52 -0.60
CA GLY A 134 34.96 0.56 -1.10
C GLY A 134 34.00 0.18 -2.23
N PHE A 135 34.00 -1.09 -2.64
CA PHE A 135 33.01 -1.65 -3.54
C PHE A 135 32.04 -2.54 -2.78
N VAL A 136 30.78 -2.53 -3.20
CA VAL A 136 29.80 -3.52 -2.79
C VAL A 136 29.62 -4.54 -3.91
N TYR A 137 29.86 -5.80 -3.56
CA TYR A 137 29.58 -6.97 -4.38
C TYR A 137 28.13 -7.37 -4.15
N ILE A 138 27.30 -7.10 -5.14
CA ILE A 138 25.87 -7.34 -5.11
C ILE A 138 25.63 -8.75 -5.66
N SER A 139 25.22 -9.66 -4.79
CA SER A 139 24.77 -10.99 -5.17
C SER A 139 23.39 -10.89 -5.80
N THR A 140 23.19 -11.49 -6.96
CA THR A 140 21.93 -11.40 -7.71
C THR A 140 21.53 -12.74 -8.29
N GLY A 141 20.27 -12.82 -8.74
CA GLY A 141 19.78 -13.96 -9.51
C GLY A 141 20.56 -14.24 -10.80
N PHE A 142 21.38 -13.34 -11.33
CA PHE A 142 22.08 -13.55 -12.60
C PHE A 142 23.60 -13.68 -12.47
N GLY A 143 24.18 -13.33 -11.33
CA GLY A 143 25.61 -13.26 -11.10
C GLY A 143 25.95 -12.29 -9.98
N ILE A 144 27.10 -11.64 -10.09
CA ILE A 144 27.55 -10.61 -9.13
C ILE A 144 27.62 -9.27 -9.87
N SER A 145 27.17 -8.17 -9.27
CA SER A 145 27.38 -6.83 -9.82
C SER A 145 28.15 -5.97 -8.83
N LEU A 146 29.07 -5.12 -9.31
CA LEU A 146 29.81 -4.22 -8.44
C LEU A 146 29.22 -2.82 -8.43
N TYR A 147 29.24 -2.20 -7.26
CA TYR A 147 28.84 -0.82 -7.06
C TYR A 147 29.90 -0.08 -6.24
N ASP A 148 30.40 1.04 -6.75
CA ASP A 148 31.39 1.89 -6.08
C ASP A 148 30.67 2.84 -5.13
N LEU A 149 30.89 2.70 -3.82
CA LEU A 149 30.26 3.55 -2.79
C LEU A 149 30.82 4.98 -2.78
N GLY A 150 32.06 5.18 -3.24
CA GLY A 150 32.69 6.49 -3.30
C GLY A 150 32.21 7.33 -4.49
N GLN A 151 31.87 6.67 -5.59
CA GLN A 151 31.39 7.32 -6.82
C GLN A 151 29.87 7.23 -7.01
N LEU A 152 29.19 6.33 -6.28
CA LEU A 152 27.77 6.02 -6.43
C LEU A 152 27.41 5.59 -7.85
N GLU A 153 28.23 4.70 -8.43
CA GLU A 153 28.04 4.18 -9.79
C GLU A 153 28.27 2.66 -9.87
N PHE A 154 27.62 2.03 -10.84
CA PHE A 154 27.87 0.64 -11.18
C PHE A 154 29.21 0.48 -11.89
N ASP A 155 29.90 -0.61 -11.54
CA ASP A 155 31.05 -1.12 -12.26
C ASP A 155 30.66 -2.43 -12.99
N ASP A 156 31.62 -3.31 -13.21
CA ASP A 156 31.46 -4.58 -13.89
C ASP A 156 30.40 -5.51 -13.24
N SER A 157 29.78 -6.34 -14.08
CA SER A 157 28.95 -7.47 -13.64
C SER A 157 29.59 -8.80 -14.06
N TYR A 158 29.71 -9.73 -13.13
CA TYR A 158 30.36 -11.02 -13.29
C TYR A 158 29.34 -12.13 -13.55
N PHE A 159 29.39 -12.69 -14.76
CA PHE A 159 28.63 -13.88 -15.13
C PHE A 159 29.51 -15.11 -14.94
N ILE A 160 29.44 -15.71 -13.75
CA ILE A 160 30.43 -16.70 -13.27
C ILE A 160 29.98 -18.16 -13.46
N GLY A 161 28.86 -18.39 -14.15
CA GLY A 161 28.41 -19.71 -14.53
C GLY A 161 29.27 -20.34 -15.63
N ASP A 162 29.05 -21.62 -15.89
CA ASP A 162 29.85 -22.36 -16.86
C ASP A 162 29.68 -21.77 -18.27
N ASN A 163 30.80 -21.44 -18.93
CA ASN A 163 30.84 -20.69 -20.19
C ASN A 163 30.25 -19.26 -20.11
N GLY A 164 30.27 -18.64 -18.94
CA GLY A 164 29.72 -17.30 -18.72
C GLY A 164 28.19 -17.27 -18.65
N SER A 165 27.56 -18.39 -18.26
CA SER A 165 26.11 -18.43 -18.06
C SER A 165 25.71 -17.62 -16.82
N LEU A 166 24.42 -17.25 -16.76
CA LEU A 166 23.84 -16.68 -15.55
C LEU A 166 23.87 -17.72 -14.43
N LEU A 167 24.06 -17.25 -13.21
CA LEU A 167 24.02 -18.09 -12.02
C LEU A 167 23.36 -17.34 -10.88
N ASP A 168 22.42 -17.98 -10.18
CA ASP A 168 21.78 -17.40 -8.99
C ASP A 168 22.77 -17.44 -7.83
N ILE A 169 23.34 -16.29 -7.49
CA ILE A 169 24.32 -16.14 -6.42
C ILE A 169 23.57 -15.73 -5.17
N THR A 170 23.57 -16.60 -4.15
CA THR A 170 22.85 -16.35 -2.91
C THR A 170 23.57 -15.31 -2.05
N GLN A 171 24.87 -15.50 -1.84
CA GLN A 171 25.69 -14.64 -1.00
C GLN A 171 27.14 -14.71 -1.45
N THR A 172 27.91 -13.68 -1.11
CA THR A 172 29.35 -13.63 -1.30
C THR A 172 30.07 -13.44 0.02
N ALA A 173 31.27 -14.01 0.14
CA ALA A 173 32.16 -13.79 1.26
C ALA A 173 33.58 -13.55 0.75
N ILE A 174 34.35 -12.72 1.45
CA ILE A 174 35.73 -12.43 1.11
C ILE A 174 36.60 -12.81 2.29
N LEU A 175 37.60 -13.65 2.02
CA LEU A 175 38.60 -14.06 3.00
C LEU A 175 39.97 -14.08 2.32
N ASP A 176 40.93 -13.39 2.94
CA ASP A 176 42.26 -13.14 2.39
C ASP A 176 42.21 -12.55 0.97
N ASP A 177 42.83 -13.23 0.00
CA ASP A 177 42.88 -12.83 -1.41
C ASP A 177 41.70 -13.38 -2.23
N TYR A 178 40.74 -14.08 -1.62
CA TYR A 178 39.69 -14.80 -2.35
C TYR A 178 38.30 -14.26 -2.07
N ILE A 179 37.52 -14.14 -3.14
CA ILE A 179 36.07 -14.02 -3.09
C ILE A 179 35.45 -15.39 -3.33
N TYR A 180 34.43 -15.70 -2.53
CA TYR A 180 33.62 -16.89 -2.60
C TYR A 180 32.19 -16.49 -2.95
N ALA A 181 31.53 -17.26 -3.80
CA ALA A 181 30.15 -17.03 -4.20
C ALA A 181 29.35 -18.33 -4.08
N SER A 182 28.39 -18.37 -3.15
CA SER A 182 27.48 -19.50 -2.99
C SER A 182 26.33 -19.40 -3.99
N SER A 183 25.80 -20.55 -4.39
CA SER A 183 24.70 -20.64 -5.34
C SER A 183 23.81 -21.84 -5.04
N THR A 184 22.51 -21.67 -5.25
CA THR A 184 21.52 -22.75 -5.16
C THR A 184 21.61 -23.75 -6.32
N GLU A 185 22.19 -23.35 -7.46
CA GLU A 185 22.22 -24.16 -8.68
C GLU A 185 23.64 -24.43 -9.21
N GLY A 186 24.64 -23.62 -8.83
CA GLY A 186 26.00 -23.67 -9.39
C GLY A 186 27.12 -24.03 -8.41
N GLY A 187 26.77 -24.45 -7.19
CA GLY A 187 27.71 -24.77 -6.13
C GLY A 187 28.47 -23.55 -5.59
N LEU A 188 29.62 -23.80 -4.98
CA LEU A 188 30.52 -22.78 -4.45
C LEU A 188 31.58 -22.41 -5.49
N ARG A 189 31.56 -21.16 -5.94
CA ARG A 189 32.56 -20.58 -6.85
C ARG A 189 33.59 -19.76 -6.07
N ARG A 190 34.82 -19.70 -6.56
CA ARG A 190 35.91 -18.93 -5.95
C ARG A 190 36.85 -18.33 -6.99
N ALA A 191 37.27 -17.09 -6.76
CA ALA A 191 38.28 -16.38 -7.56
C ALA A 191 39.18 -15.51 -6.67
N ILE A 192 40.32 -15.07 -7.22
CA ILE A 192 41.17 -14.07 -6.55
C ILE A 192 40.49 -12.70 -6.68
N VAL A 193 40.11 -12.08 -5.57
CA VAL A 193 39.29 -10.85 -5.54
C VAL A 193 39.97 -9.68 -6.24
N ASN A 194 41.30 -9.54 -6.07
CA ASN A 194 42.09 -8.46 -6.67
C ASN A 194 42.58 -8.77 -8.11
N ASN A 195 42.04 -9.79 -8.77
CA ASN A 195 42.41 -10.11 -10.14
C ASN A 195 41.83 -9.05 -11.10
N THR A 196 42.70 -8.36 -11.85
CA THR A 196 42.31 -7.33 -12.82
C THR A 196 41.42 -7.82 -13.96
N ASN A 197 41.25 -9.13 -14.11
CA ASN A 197 40.36 -9.76 -15.09
C ASN A 197 39.36 -10.73 -14.44
N ILE A 198 38.92 -10.45 -13.20
CA ILE A 198 37.95 -11.27 -12.47
C ILE A 198 36.60 -11.41 -13.21
N ILE A 199 36.25 -10.46 -14.08
CA ILE A 199 35.06 -10.54 -14.94
C ILE A 199 35.06 -11.75 -15.89
N ASP A 200 36.24 -12.25 -16.28
CA ASP A 200 36.34 -13.45 -17.12
C ASP A 200 36.08 -14.70 -16.28
N PHE A 201 34.98 -15.39 -16.60
CA PHE A 201 34.53 -16.61 -15.93
C PHE A 201 35.60 -17.70 -15.83
N ASN A 202 36.61 -17.71 -16.71
CA ASN A 202 37.73 -18.67 -16.63
C ASN A 202 38.64 -18.47 -15.41
N ASN A 203 38.55 -17.32 -14.73
CA ASN A 203 39.25 -17.04 -13.47
C ASN A 203 38.49 -17.54 -12.24
N TRP A 204 37.26 -18.02 -12.42
CA TRP A 204 36.45 -18.60 -11.36
C TRP A 204 36.57 -20.12 -11.37
N SER A 205 36.75 -20.69 -10.19
CA SER A 205 36.88 -22.13 -9.97
C SER A 205 35.71 -22.65 -9.13
N THR A 206 35.19 -23.83 -9.50
CA THR A 206 34.24 -24.55 -8.65
C THR A 206 35.00 -25.25 -7.54
N VAL A 207 34.75 -24.84 -6.30
CA VAL A 207 35.34 -25.44 -5.10
C VAL A 207 34.53 -26.66 -4.67
N LEU A 208 33.21 -26.52 -4.64
CA LEU A 208 32.30 -27.55 -4.18
C LEU A 208 31.03 -27.54 -5.03
N ASN A 209 30.56 -28.71 -5.46
CA ASN A 209 29.26 -28.83 -6.11
C ASN A 209 28.17 -28.98 -5.05
N GLY A 210 27.00 -28.38 -5.27
CA GLY A 210 25.89 -28.43 -4.33
C GLY A 210 24.91 -27.29 -4.53
N SER A 211 24.00 -27.15 -3.58
CA SER A 211 23.04 -26.05 -3.47
C SER A 211 23.26 -25.40 -2.13
N PHE A 212 23.69 -24.14 -2.13
CA PHE A 212 24.14 -23.44 -0.91
C PHE A 212 23.34 -22.16 -0.70
N GLN A 213 22.75 -22.02 0.48
CA GLN A 213 21.82 -20.93 0.82
C GLN A 213 22.56 -19.66 1.25
N GLY A 214 23.76 -19.78 1.81
CA GLY A 214 24.53 -18.65 2.31
C GLY A 214 25.98 -19.01 2.56
N ILE A 215 26.82 -17.98 2.67
CA ILE A 215 28.25 -18.08 2.94
C ILE A 215 28.74 -16.85 3.69
N THR A 216 29.52 -17.06 4.74
CA THR A 216 30.19 -15.96 5.46
C THR A 216 31.61 -16.37 5.85
N ALA A 217 32.39 -15.42 6.36
CA ALA A 217 33.74 -15.65 6.85
C ALA A 217 33.93 -15.06 8.25
N LEU A 218 34.58 -15.83 9.13
CA LEU A 218 34.95 -15.38 10.47
C LEU A 218 36.37 -15.87 10.78
N ASP A 219 37.24 -14.94 11.18
CA ASP A 219 38.69 -15.15 11.31
C ASP A 219 39.27 -15.84 10.06
N ASP A 220 39.92 -16.99 10.21
CA ASP A 220 40.55 -17.75 9.12
C ASP A 220 39.62 -18.82 8.50
N THR A 221 38.30 -18.76 8.77
CA THR A 221 37.34 -19.81 8.41
C THR A 221 36.20 -19.30 7.54
N VAL A 222 35.91 -20.02 6.47
CA VAL A 222 34.71 -19.83 5.64
C VAL A 222 33.62 -20.79 6.12
N TYR A 223 32.43 -20.27 6.38
CA TYR A 223 31.24 -21.03 6.75
C TYR A 223 30.24 -21.06 5.59
N LEU A 224 29.66 -22.22 5.31
CA LEU A 224 28.79 -22.43 4.15
C LEU A 224 27.51 -23.17 4.58
N ALA A 225 26.36 -22.56 4.31
CA ALA A 225 25.05 -23.15 4.59
C ALA A 225 24.59 -24.09 3.46
N ASN A 226 24.18 -25.30 3.83
CA ASN A 226 23.68 -26.34 2.93
C ASN A 226 22.44 -27.03 3.56
N GLY A 227 21.26 -26.46 3.33
CA GLY A 227 20.04 -26.84 4.03
C GLY A 227 20.23 -26.67 5.53
N SER A 228 20.13 -27.76 6.28
CA SER A 228 20.34 -27.78 7.72
C SER A 228 21.79 -28.08 8.14
N GLN A 229 22.72 -28.15 7.18
CA GLN A 229 24.14 -28.39 7.45
C GLN A 229 24.92 -27.09 7.35
N LEU A 230 25.62 -26.75 8.43
CA LEU A 230 26.65 -25.71 8.41
C LEU A 230 27.99 -26.39 8.19
N LEU A 231 28.66 -26.04 7.09
CA LEU A 231 29.99 -26.54 6.74
C LEU A 231 31.04 -25.48 7.05
N GLU A 232 32.28 -25.89 7.35
CA GLU A 232 33.41 -24.98 7.58
C GLU A 232 34.62 -25.36 6.72
N SER A 233 35.46 -24.36 6.41
CA SER A 233 36.77 -24.57 5.80
C SER A 233 37.78 -23.50 6.21
N THR A 234 38.91 -23.93 6.79
CA THR A 234 40.10 -23.08 7.05
C THR A 234 41.05 -23.01 5.85
N THR A 235 40.78 -23.79 4.80
CA THR A 235 41.60 -23.81 3.57
C THR A 235 40.90 -23.13 2.40
N GLY A 236 39.62 -22.80 2.58
CA GLY A 236 38.72 -22.32 1.53
C GLY A 236 38.51 -23.32 0.38
N THR A 237 38.98 -24.56 0.48
CA THR A 237 38.88 -25.57 -0.61
C THR A 237 38.31 -26.90 -0.17
N SER A 238 38.52 -27.27 1.09
CA SER A 238 38.08 -28.54 1.66
C SER A 238 37.11 -28.25 2.80
N PHE A 239 35.85 -28.60 2.62
CA PHE A 239 34.79 -28.36 3.60
C PHE A 239 34.50 -29.61 4.44
N SER A 240 34.29 -29.41 5.74
CA SER A 240 33.79 -30.42 6.66
C SER A 240 32.50 -29.96 7.33
N LEU A 241 31.68 -30.91 7.79
CA LEU A 241 30.51 -30.58 8.60
C LEU A 241 30.96 -29.95 9.92
N PHE A 242 30.55 -28.71 10.15
CA PHE A 242 30.73 -28.01 11.42
C PHE A 242 29.56 -28.34 12.36
N GLN A 243 28.32 -28.10 11.91
CA GLN A 243 27.12 -28.34 12.70
C GLN A 243 25.98 -28.90 11.84
N GLN A 244 25.21 -29.82 12.44
CA GLN A 244 23.89 -30.23 11.94
C GLN A 244 22.82 -29.53 12.77
N LEU A 245 22.00 -28.72 12.11
CA LEU A 245 20.89 -27.98 12.71
C LEU A 245 19.58 -28.75 12.56
N PRO A 246 18.56 -28.45 13.39
CA PRO A 246 17.27 -29.12 13.35
C PRO A 246 16.45 -28.76 12.10
N GLU A 247 16.66 -27.56 11.56
CA GLU A 247 15.91 -26.94 10.47
C GLU A 247 16.90 -26.38 9.43
N PRO A 248 16.43 -26.07 8.20
CA PRO A 248 17.22 -25.31 7.23
C PRO A 248 17.72 -23.98 7.81
N ILE A 249 18.92 -23.59 7.39
CA ILE A 249 19.50 -22.28 7.71
C ILE A 249 18.81 -21.24 6.82
N GLU A 250 18.26 -20.22 7.45
CA GLU A 250 17.63 -19.06 6.80
C GLU A 250 18.65 -17.92 6.62
N ASP A 251 19.46 -17.66 7.65
CA ASP A 251 20.47 -16.59 7.64
C ASP A 251 21.77 -17.02 8.34
N LEU A 252 22.89 -16.46 7.87
CA LEU A 252 24.26 -16.78 8.27
C LEU A 252 25.14 -15.52 8.18
N GLU A 253 25.42 -14.90 9.33
CA GLU A 253 26.10 -13.60 9.38
C GLU A 253 27.24 -13.58 10.42
N ALA A 254 28.26 -12.73 10.20
CA ALA A 254 29.42 -12.65 11.09
C ALA A 254 29.87 -11.21 11.33
N ASN A 255 29.96 -10.80 12.61
CA ASN A 255 30.37 -9.43 13.00
C ASN A 255 31.88 -9.29 13.27
N GLY A 256 32.70 -10.21 12.75
CA GLY A 256 34.14 -10.27 12.98
C GLY A 256 34.57 -10.87 14.34
N VAL A 257 33.64 -11.21 15.24
CA VAL A 257 33.94 -11.89 16.51
C VAL A 257 33.08 -13.13 16.70
N GLU A 258 31.82 -13.03 16.30
CA GLU A 258 30.79 -14.04 16.50
C GLU A 258 30.12 -14.38 15.16
N LEU A 259 29.70 -15.63 15.05
CA LEU A 259 28.90 -16.16 13.94
C LEU A 259 27.47 -16.38 14.44
N SER A 260 26.51 -15.70 13.83
CA SER A 260 25.08 -15.97 14.02
C SER A 260 24.59 -16.94 12.94
N VAL A 261 23.77 -17.91 13.36
CA VAL A 261 23.14 -18.88 12.48
C VAL A 261 21.67 -18.98 12.83
N ILE A 262 20.82 -18.60 11.88
CA ILE A 262 19.37 -18.54 12.06
C ILE A 262 18.72 -19.71 11.32
N THR A 263 17.83 -20.40 12.01
CA THR A 263 16.79 -21.25 11.42
C THR A 263 15.43 -20.69 11.79
N GLU A 264 14.37 -21.22 11.18
CA GLU A 264 12.97 -20.79 11.42
C GLU A 264 12.66 -20.53 12.91
N ASN A 265 13.09 -21.41 13.82
CA ASN A 265 12.77 -21.30 15.24
C ASN A 265 13.98 -21.18 16.19
N THR A 266 15.20 -21.05 15.66
CA THR A 266 16.42 -21.06 16.49
C THR A 266 17.48 -20.07 16.01
N ALA A 267 17.99 -19.26 16.94
CA ALA A 267 19.17 -18.43 16.73
C ALA A 267 20.36 -18.99 17.53
N SER A 268 21.41 -19.44 16.85
CA SER A 268 22.63 -19.99 17.46
C SER A 268 23.82 -19.05 17.27
N ILE A 269 24.60 -18.81 18.33
CA ILE A 269 25.76 -17.91 18.30
C ILE A 269 27.02 -18.68 18.63
N TYR A 270 28.01 -18.64 17.74
CA TYR A 270 29.31 -19.27 17.91
C TYR A 270 30.41 -18.22 18.01
N ASN A 271 31.44 -18.48 18.82
CA ASN A 271 32.66 -17.67 18.77
C ASN A 271 33.55 -18.12 17.61
N ALA A 272 34.56 -17.32 17.29
CA ALA A 272 35.57 -17.66 16.28
C ALA A 272 36.34 -18.97 16.53
N GLY A 273 36.36 -19.46 17.77
CA GLY A 273 36.90 -20.78 18.11
C GLY A 273 35.96 -21.95 17.82
N GLY A 274 34.80 -21.70 17.19
CA GLY A 274 33.78 -22.69 16.86
C GLY A 274 32.94 -23.18 18.05
N ASN A 275 33.02 -22.51 19.21
CA ASN A 275 32.25 -22.92 20.39
C ASN A 275 30.92 -22.18 20.44
N LEU A 276 29.83 -22.90 20.70
CA LEU A 276 28.52 -22.31 20.95
C LEU A 276 28.58 -21.45 22.21
N ILE A 277 28.30 -20.15 22.06
CA ILE A 277 28.19 -19.18 23.14
C ILE A 277 26.81 -19.27 23.75
N ASN A 278 25.77 -19.16 22.92
CA ASN A 278 24.38 -19.24 23.35
C ASN A 278 23.47 -19.68 22.18
N SER A 279 22.25 -20.10 22.51
CA SER A 279 21.21 -20.46 21.55
C SER A 279 19.84 -20.07 22.11
N PHE A 280 19.01 -19.46 21.27
CA PHE A 280 17.66 -19.03 21.61
C PHE A 280 16.66 -19.75 20.72
N SER A 281 15.68 -20.43 21.31
CA SER A 281 14.63 -21.14 20.58
C SER A 281 13.29 -20.94 21.28
N ASN A 282 12.22 -20.75 20.51
CA ASN A 282 10.86 -20.52 21.03
C ASN A 282 10.85 -19.45 22.13
N ILE A 283 11.31 -18.24 21.80
CA ILE A 283 11.36 -17.14 22.76
C ILE A 283 9.93 -16.89 23.25
N ALA A 284 9.72 -16.94 24.56
CA ALA A 284 8.38 -16.81 25.14
C ALA A 284 7.70 -15.52 24.67
N ASP A 285 6.39 -15.61 24.40
CA ASP A 285 5.53 -14.54 23.86
C ASP A 285 5.79 -14.15 22.40
N PHE A 286 6.75 -14.81 21.72
CA PHE A 286 7.06 -14.60 20.31
C PHE A 286 7.14 -15.93 19.55
N ASP A 287 6.09 -16.25 18.81
CA ASP A 287 5.95 -17.51 18.06
C ASP A 287 6.23 -17.34 16.55
N ASP A 288 6.67 -16.15 16.11
CA ASP A 288 6.91 -15.85 14.70
C ASP A 288 8.25 -16.40 14.20
N PRO A 289 8.32 -16.88 12.94
CA PRO A 289 9.56 -17.35 12.32
C PRO A 289 10.67 -16.30 12.32
N TYR A 290 11.90 -16.74 12.56
CA TYR A 290 13.10 -15.91 12.48
C TYR A 290 13.60 -15.84 11.03
N SER A 291 14.09 -14.68 10.62
CA SER A 291 14.54 -14.41 9.25
C SER A 291 16.01 -14.05 9.16
N ALA A 292 16.50 -13.14 10.00
CA ALA A 292 17.87 -12.66 10.00
C ALA A 292 18.31 -12.21 11.40
N SER A 293 19.61 -11.97 11.61
CA SER A 293 20.07 -11.43 12.89
C SER A 293 21.37 -10.66 12.85
N VAL A 294 21.49 -9.71 13.79
CA VAL A 294 22.73 -8.98 14.09
C VAL A 294 23.03 -9.01 15.58
N ILE A 295 24.31 -8.93 15.92
CA ILE A 295 24.77 -8.92 17.32
C ILE A 295 25.43 -7.58 17.62
N VAL A 296 24.83 -6.81 18.53
CA VAL A 296 25.28 -5.47 18.89
C VAL A 296 25.31 -5.32 20.41
N ASN A 297 26.43 -4.83 20.96
CA ASN A 297 26.59 -4.51 22.38
C ASN A 297 26.19 -5.66 23.34
N GLY A 298 26.51 -6.91 22.98
CA GLY A 298 26.21 -8.09 23.80
C GLY A 298 24.72 -8.48 23.84
N SER A 299 23.93 -7.99 22.88
CA SER A 299 22.56 -8.41 22.63
C SER A 299 22.43 -8.92 21.20
N LEU A 300 21.65 -9.99 21.02
CA LEU A 300 21.20 -10.45 19.72
C LEU A 300 19.93 -9.70 19.34
N PHE A 301 19.84 -9.23 18.11
CA PHE A 301 18.64 -8.67 17.49
C PHE A 301 18.20 -9.64 16.40
N ILE A 302 17.00 -10.18 16.52
CA ILE A 302 16.43 -11.19 15.63
C ILE A 302 15.31 -10.54 14.85
N ALA A 303 15.44 -10.49 13.53
CA ALA A 303 14.34 -10.14 12.63
C ALA A 303 13.34 -11.31 12.54
N THR A 304 12.05 -11.00 12.45
CA THR A 304 10.98 -12.00 12.44
C THR A 304 9.92 -11.69 11.39
N ILE A 305 9.16 -12.72 10.98
CA ILE A 305 8.03 -12.61 10.05
C ILE A 305 6.71 -12.40 10.81
N GLY A 306 6.65 -11.40 11.69
CA GLY A 306 5.40 -11.05 12.41
C GLY A 306 5.56 -10.23 13.68
N SER A 307 6.73 -10.25 14.31
CA SER A 307 7.00 -9.58 15.59
C SER A 307 7.98 -8.41 15.48
N GLY A 308 8.34 -7.98 14.27
CA GLY A 308 9.35 -6.95 14.04
C GLY A 308 10.73 -7.49 14.41
N VAL A 309 11.45 -6.76 15.26
CA VAL A 309 12.76 -7.18 15.77
C VAL A 309 12.67 -7.54 17.25
N ILE A 310 13.15 -8.73 17.61
CA ILE A 310 13.26 -9.20 18.98
C ILE A 310 14.69 -8.97 19.46
N ARG A 311 14.86 -8.24 20.56
CA ARG A 311 16.15 -8.07 21.23
C ARG A 311 16.27 -9.04 22.40
N VAL A 312 17.35 -9.82 22.43
CA VAL A 312 17.67 -10.77 23.50
C VAL A 312 19.11 -10.54 24.01
N PRO A 313 19.31 -10.23 25.30
CA PRO A 313 20.67 -10.12 25.86
C PRO A 313 21.40 -11.47 25.84
N LEU A 314 22.65 -11.52 25.38
CA LEU A 314 23.41 -12.78 25.29
C LEU A 314 23.63 -13.47 26.64
N ASN A 315 23.60 -12.69 27.74
CA ASN A 315 23.75 -13.18 29.11
C ASN A 315 22.44 -13.08 29.93
N GLY A 316 21.30 -12.88 29.27
CA GLY A 316 20.01 -12.71 29.92
C GLY A 316 18.92 -13.55 29.25
N ASN A 317 17.73 -13.56 29.87
CA ASN A 317 16.58 -14.32 29.38
C ASN A 317 15.36 -13.44 29.08
N GLU A 318 15.46 -12.12 29.29
CA GLU A 318 14.35 -11.19 29.05
C GLU A 318 14.46 -10.65 27.63
N ALA A 319 13.57 -11.13 26.75
CA ALA A 319 13.42 -10.61 25.41
C ALA A 319 12.55 -9.35 25.42
N SER A 320 12.80 -8.44 24.48
CA SER A 320 12.00 -7.23 24.27
C SER A 320 11.75 -7.01 22.78
N GLN A 321 10.54 -6.56 22.44
CA GLN A 321 10.17 -6.24 21.06
C GLN A 321 10.59 -4.82 20.68
N ILE A 322 11.02 -4.66 19.44
CA ILE A 322 11.22 -3.38 18.76
C ILE A 322 10.32 -3.39 17.53
N LEU A 323 9.23 -2.64 17.63
CA LEU A 323 8.21 -2.55 16.59
C LEU A 323 7.69 -1.11 16.54
N PRO A 324 7.96 -0.35 15.46
CA PRO A 324 7.32 0.94 15.24
C PRO A 324 5.79 0.80 15.19
N ASN A 325 5.08 1.87 15.59
CA ASN A 325 3.62 1.92 15.53
C ASN A 325 3.14 1.86 14.06
N GLY A 326 2.18 0.99 13.77
CA GLY A 326 1.66 0.79 12.41
C GLY A 326 0.53 -0.24 12.34
N PRO A 327 -0.08 -0.40 11.14
CA PRO A 327 -1.01 -1.47 10.86
C PRO A 327 -0.35 -2.86 10.99
N LEU A 328 -1.17 -3.91 11.04
CA LEU A 328 -0.68 -5.30 11.10
C LEU A 328 0.07 -5.70 9.82
N PHE A 329 -0.40 -5.28 8.63
CA PHE A 329 0.16 -5.71 7.35
C PHE A 329 0.23 -4.56 6.33
N ASN A 330 1.09 -4.70 5.31
CA ASN A 330 1.26 -3.74 4.22
C ASN A 330 0.36 -4.01 3.00
N ASN A 331 -0.61 -4.92 3.08
CA ASN A 331 -1.48 -5.27 1.96
C ASN A 331 -2.97 -5.12 2.35
N PRO A 332 -3.43 -3.89 2.67
CA PRO A 332 -4.83 -3.64 2.99
C PRO A 332 -5.74 -4.05 1.83
N PHE A 333 -6.85 -4.68 2.15
CA PHE A 333 -7.84 -5.14 1.17
C PHE A 333 -9.05 -4.22 1.09
N ASN A 334 -9.56 -3.79 2.25
CA ASN A 334 -10.63 -2.81 2.34
C ASN A 334 -10.40 -1.90 3.55
N ILE A 335 -10.83 -0.67 3.43
CA ILE A 335 -10.71 0.38 4.43
C ILE A 335 -12.04 1.14 4.59
N SER A 336 -12.29 1.64 5.80
CA SER A 336 -13.43 2.51 6.07
C SER A 336 -13.00 3.62 7.01
N ALA A 337 -13.32 4.86 6.65
CA ALA A 337 -12.97 6.04 7.41
C ALA A 337 -14.22 6.75 7.93
N THR A 338 -14.09 7.32 9.12
CA THR A 338 -14.99 8.32 9.70
C THR A 338 -14.12 9.43 10.29
N SER A 339 -14.72 10.48 10.84
CA SER A 339 -14.03 11.56 11.53
C SER A 339 -12.89 11.07 12.43
N ASN A 340 -11.65 11.32 12.00
CA ASN A 340 -10.39 10.99 12.70
C ASN A 340 -10.14 9.50 12.99
N GLU A 341 -10.88 8.58 12.36
CA GLU A 341 -10.76 7.13 12.57
C GLU A 341 -10.70 6.37 11.24
N LEU A 342 -9.86 5.35 11.16
CA LEU A 342 -9.71 4.49 9.98
C LEU A 342 -9.61 3.02 10.37
N TRP A 343 -10.50 2.20 9.85
CA TRP A 343 -10.49 0.74 9.98
C TRP A 343 -9.92 0.08 8.74
N VAL A 344 -9.13 -0.98 8.92
CA VAL A 344 -8.41 -1.69 7.87
C VAL A 344 -8.52 -3.20 8.04
N VAL A 345 -8.86 -3.90 6.97
CA VAL A 345 -8.89 -5.37 6.91
C VAL A 345 -8.01 -5.90 5.78
N TYR A 346 -7.52 -7.13 5.95
CA TYR A 346 -6.47 -7.73 5.11
C TYR A 346 -6.88 -9.08 4.51
N GLY A 347 -8.18 -9.41 4.51
CA GLY A 347 -8.68 -10.62 3.88
C GLY A 347 -8.53 -10.57 2.37
N GLU A 348 -8.77 -11.67 1.68
CA GLU A 348 -8.63 -11.73 0.23
C GLU A 348 -9.60 -12.76 -0.36
N TYR A 349 -10.09 -12.48 -1.55
CA TYR A 349 -10.71 -13.48 -2.43
C TYR A 349 -10.16 -13.35 -3.84
N SER A 350 -10.25 -14.42 -4.64
CA SER A 350 -9.77 -14.38 -6.02
C SER A 350 -10.63 -13.49 -6.91
N VAL A 351 -10.10 -13.10 -8.07
CA VAL A 351 -10.86 -12.44 -9.15
C VAL A 351 -12.07 -13.26 -9.64
N SER A 352 -12.19 -14.53 -9.25
CA SER A 352 -13.32 -15.40 -9.55
C SER A 352 -14.18 -15.66 -8.30
N TYR A 353 -14.05 -14.82 -7.26
CA TYR A 353 -14.80 -14.90 -6.01
C TYR A 353 -14.65 -16.26 -5.31
N ALA A 354 -13.40 -16.75 -5.27
CA ALA A 354 -13.02 -17.89 -4.47
C ALA A 354 -12.32 -17.42 -3.18
N PRO A 355 -12.75 -17.89 -2.00
CA PRO A 355 -12.10 -17.57 -0.73
C PRO A 355 -10.64 -18.06 -0.71
N ARG A 356 -9.76 -17.30 -0.07
CA ARG A 356 -8.35 -17.69 0.14
C ARG A 356 -8.14 -18.42 1.46
N ASN A 357 -9.13 -18.39 2.35
CA ASN A 357 -9.13 -18.96 3.70
C ASN A 357 -8.00 -18.42 4.58
N ARG A 358 -7.61 -17.15 4.39
CA ARG A 358 -6.61 -16.48 5.20
C ARG A 358 -7.25 -15.96 6.48
N ARG A 359 -6.62 -16.25 7.61
CA ARG A 359 -6.98 -15.66 8.90
C ARG A 359 -5.99 -14.53 9.13
N ARG A 360 -6.51 -13.31 9.35
CA ARG A 360 -5.71 -12.11 9.60
C ARG A 360 -6.48 -11.22 10.55
N GLY A 361 -5.76 -10.47 11.38
CA GLY A 361 -6.34 -9.50 12.30
C GLY A 361 -6.92 -8.27 11.60
N ILE A 362 -7.26 -7.26 12.40
CA ILE A 362 -7.87 -6.00 11.96
C ILE A 362 -7.06 -4.86 12.57
N SER A 363 -6.89 -3.76 11.84
CA SER A 363 -6.23 -2.57 12.36
C SER A 363 -7.20 -1.40 12.40
N HIS A 364 -7.15 -0.63 13.48
CA HIS A 364 -7.93 0.59 13.67
C HIS A 364 -6.98 1.73 14.05
N LEU A 365 -6.96 2.78 13.26
CA LEU A 365 -6.22 4.00 13.55
C LEU A 365 -7.19 5.02 14.14
N VAL A 366 -6.89 5.50 15.34
CA VAL A 366 -7.53 6.69 15.92
C VAL A 366 -6.47 7.79 15.96
N THR A 367 -6.73 8.92 15.31
CA THR A 367 -5.73 9.98 15.10
C THR A 367 -5.07 10.45 16.41
N GLU A 368 -5.81 10.48 17.52
CA GLU A 368 -5.28 10.90 18.83
C GLU A 368 -4.41 9.84 19.54
N THR A 369 -4.73 8.55 19.37
CA THR A 369 -4.12 7.46 20.17
C THR A 369 -3.23 6.52 19.35
N GLY A 370 -3.26 6.62 18.01
CA GLY A 370 -2.51 5.79 17.08
C GLY A 370 -3.23 4.48 16.74
N TRP A 371 -2.46 3.47 16.31
CA TRP A 371 -3.00 2.18 15.91
C TRP A 371 -3.38 1.31 17.10
N ASN A 372 -4.56 0.71 17.00
CA ASN A 372 -5.03 -0.40 17.80
C ASN A 372 -5.24 -1.61 16.88
N ASN A 373 -4.61 -2.73 17.21
CA ASN A 373 -4.61 -3.92 16.36
C ASN A 373 -5.32 -5.07 17.06
N ILE A 374 -6.39 -5.57 16.44
CA ILE A 374 -7.15 -6.74 16.92
C ILE A 374 -6.49 -8.00 16.35
N SER A 375 -5.98 -8.85 17.24
CA SER A 375 -5.33 -10.11 16.87
C SER A 375 -6.29 -11.06 16.16
N GLU A 376 -5.76 -11.84 15.21
CA GLU A 376 -6.48 -12.92 14.55
C GLU A 376 -7.05 -13.97 15.53
N ASP A 377 -6.47 -14.07 16.73
CA ASP A 377 -6.98 -14.97 17.77
C ASP A 377 -8.31 -14.54 18.39
N SER A 378 -8.64 -13.26 18.27
CA SER A 378 -9.84 -12.67 18.87
C SER A 378 -11.06 -12.66 17.94
N ILE A 379 -10.89 -12.91 16.64
CA ILE A 379 -11.96 -12.79 15.62
C ILE A 379 -12.78 -14.06 15.41
N PHE A 380 -12.91 -14.91 16.44
CA PHE A 380 -13.71 -16.15 16.41
C PHE A 380 -13.41 -17.11 15.25
N GLY A 381 -12.18 -17.09 14.73
CA GLY A 381 -11.75 -17.92 13.60
C GLY A 381 -12.28 -17.46 12.24
N ALA A 382 -12.82 -16.23 12.15
CA ALA A 382 -13.20 -15.61 10.90
C ALA A 382 -12.01 -15.50 9.94
N ARG A 383 -12.28 -15.69 8.66
CA ARG A 383 -11.30 -15.73 7.57
C ARG A 383 -11.72 -14.81 6.43
N ASP A 384 -10.78 -14.34 5.64
CA ASP A 384 -11.02 -13.49 4.47
C ASP A 384 -11.94 -12.28 4.81
N LEU A 385 -11.58 -11.53 5.86
CA LEU A 385 -12.27 -10.29 6.25
C LEU A 385 -12.17 -9.27 5.11
N SER A 386 -13.30 -8.90 4.50
CA SER A 386 -13.33 -8.32 3.17
C SER A 386 -13.97 -6.94 3.05
N PHE A 387 -14.77 -6.52 4.03
CA PHE A 387 -15.46 -5.23 3.99
C PHE A 387 -15.70 -4.71 5.41
N VAL A 388 -15.57 -3.40 5.64
CA VAL A 388 -15.84 -2.75 6.93
C VAL A 388 -17.00 -1.77 6.80
N ALA A 389 -17.96 -1.86 7.70
CA ALA A 389 -19.05 -0.91 7.86
C ALA A 389 -19.06 -0.35 9.29
N ILE A 390 -18.72 0.93 9.41
CA ILE A 390 -18.79 1.69 10.67
C ILE A 390 -20.24 2.14 10.88
N ASN A 391 -20.80 1.91 12.07
CA ASN A 391 -22.15 2.37 12.37
C ASN A 391 -22.17 3.91 12.48
N PRO A 392 -22.89 4.64 11.61
CA PRO A 392 -22.89 6.10 11.61
C PRO A 392 -23.58 6.73 12.82
N GLN A 393 -24.36 5.95 13.59
CA GLN A 393 -25.00 6.41 14.82
C GLN A 393 -24.17 6.09 16.08
N ASN A 394 -23.18 5.20 15.96
CA ASN A 394 -22.30 4.77 17.04
C ASN A 394 -20.99 4.21 16.46
N THR A 395 -19.98 5.05 16.28
CA THR A 395 -18.71 4.66 15.61
C THR A 395 -17.94 3.57 16.36
N SER A 396 -18.21 3.36 17.65
CA SER A 396 -17.64 2.26 18.43
C SER A 396 -18.25 0.89 18.10
N GLN A 397 -19.34 0.82 17.33
CA GLN A 397 -19.91 -0.42 16.81
C GLN A 397 -19.57 -0.55 15.32
N VAL A 398 -18.80 -1.57 14.97
CA VAL A 398 -18.30 -1.81 13.62
C VAL A 398 -18.64 -3.23 13.19
N PHE A 399 -19.03 -3.39 11.94
CA PHE A 399 -19.30 -4.67 11.33
C PHE A 399 -18.26 -4.96 10.25
N VAL A 400 -17.73 -6.18 10.26
CA VAL A 400 -16.71 -6.63 9.32
C VAL A 400 -17.21 -7.87 8.58
N SER A 401 -17.42 -7.72 7.29
CA SER A 401 -17.80 -8.81 6.39
C SER A 401 -16.65 -9.80 6.23
N SER A 402 -17.00 -11.07 6.10
CA SER A 402 -16.07 -12.15 5.77
C SER A 402 -16.55 -12.90 4.54
N PHE A 403 -15.65 -13.09 3.57
CA PHE A 403 -15.93 -13.88 2.38
C PHE A 403 -15.81 -15.39 2.61
N GLY A 404 -16.36 -15.88 3.73
CA GLY A 404 -16.38 -17.31 4.03
C GLY A 404 -16.81 -17.67 5.45
N SER A 405 -16.88 -16.71 6.37
CA SER A 405 -17.19 -16.95 7.79
C SER A 405 -18.40 -16.16 8.31
N GLY A 406 -18.99 -15.26 7.50
CA GLY A 406 -20.18 -14.50 7.91
C GLY A 406 -19.90 -13.02 8.18
N LEU A 407 -20.53 -12.46 9.20
CA LEU A 407 -20.43 -11.04 9.57
C LEU A 407 -19.93 -10.92 11.01
N LEU A 408 -18.76 -10.34 11.22
CA LEU A 408 -18.18 -10.09 12.53
C LEU A 408 -18.67 -8.75 13.07
N GLU A 409 -19.13 -8.72 14.32
CA GLU A 409 -19.47 -7.50 15.04
C GLU A 409 -18.38 -7.19 16.08
N ILE A 410 -17.98 -5.93 16.13
CA ILE A 410 -16.97 -5.39 17.04
C ILE A 410 -17.63 -4.23 17.79
N ASN A 411 -17.53 -4.24 19.12
CA ASN A 411 -17.98 -3.15 19.97
C ASN A 411 -16.83 -2.72 20.88
N GLU A 412 -16.50 -1.44 20.88
CA GLU A 412 -15.42 -0.86 21.71
C GLU A 412 -14.12 -1.68 21.56
N GLU A 413 -13.70 -1.95 20.32
CA GLU A 413 -12.47 -2.71 19.99
C GLU A 413 -12.50 -4.21 20.31
N VAL A 414 -13.62 -4.71 20.82
CA VAL A 414 -13.77 -6.11 21.20
C VAL A 414 -14.70 -6.80 20.21
N PRO A 415 -14.23 -7.82 19.46
CA PRO A 415 -15.13 -8.71 18.73
C PRO A 415 -16.15 -9.35 19.67
N THR A 416 -17.43 -9.17 19.40
CA THR A 416 -18.52 -9.64 20.28
C THR A 416 -19.27 -10.83 19.71
N VAL A 417 -19.53 -10.84 18.41
CA VAL A 417 -20.34 -11.86 17.73
C VAL A 417 -19.82 -12.10 16.32
N LEU A 418 -19.74 -13.36 15.91
CA LEU A 418 -19.64 -13.74 14.50
C LEU A 418 -20.99 -14.30 14.06
N TYR A 419 -21.73 -13.54 13.26
CA TYR A 419 -23.00 -13.99 12.69
C TYR A 419 -22.74 -14.95 11.52
N ASP A 420 -23.20 -16.19 11.67
CA ASP A 420 -23.01 -17.29 10.72
C ASP A 420 -24.34 -18.04 10.49
N GLU A 421 -24.30 -19.19 9.82
CA GLU A 421 -25.49 -20.01 9.58
C GLU A 421 -26.10 -20.65 10.85
N ASN A 422 -25.39 -20.61 11.98
CA ASN A 422 -25.79 -21.28 13.22
C ASN A 422 -26.54 -20.33 14.17
N ASN A 423 -26.27 -19.03 14.11
CA ASN A 423 -26.88 -18.03 14.99
C ASN A 423 -27.65 -16.92 14.25
N SER A 424 -27.68 -16.95 12.92
CA SER A 424 -28.38 -15.96 12.10
C SER A 424 -29.09 -16.61 10.90
N PRO A 425 -29.96 -15.87 10.18
CA PRO A 425 -30.56 -16.35 8.93
C PRO A 425 -29.61 -16.35 7.72
N LEU A 426 -28.34 -15.98 7.90
CA LEU A 426 -27.33 -16.06 6.85
C LEU A 426 -27.12 -17.52 6.44
N VAL A 427 -26.79 -17.73 5.17
CA VAL A 427 -26.70 -19.07 4.59
C VAL A 427 -25.30 -19.29 4.04
N GLY A 428 -24.68 -20.37 4.49
CA GLY A 428 -23.41 -20.83 3.95
C GLY A 428 -23.61 -21.79 2.78
N ILE A 429 -22.62 -21.83 1.89
CA ILE A 429 -22.59 -22.74 0.74
C ILE A 429 -21.51 -23.81 0.89
N GLY A 430 -21.48 -24.77 -0.04
CA GLY A 430 -20.51 -25.86 -0.06
C GLY A 430 -20.99 -27.12 0.68
N ALA A 431 -20.13 -28.14 0.77
CA ALA A 431 -20.54 -29.47 1.23
C ALA A 431 -21.08 -29.50 2.68
N ASN A 432 -20.66 -28.54 3.52
CA ASN A 432 -21.06 -28.44 4.92
C ASN A 432 -21.86 -27.16 5.23
N ASN A 433 -22.25 -26.37 4.23
CA ASN A 433 -22.88 -25.06 4.40
C ASN A 433 -22.15 -24.11 5.37
N ASN A 434 -20.83 -24.21 5.47
CA ASN A 434 -20.01 -23.44 6.41
C ASN A 434 -19.20 -22.33 5.73
N SER A 435 -19.52 -22.01 4.47
CA SER A 435 -18.92 -20.89 3.73
C SER A 435 -19.97 -19.80 3.56
N VAL A 436 -20.16 -18.99 4.60
CA VAL A 436 -21.05 -17.82 4.58
C VAL A 436 -20.31 -16.66 3.96
N ARG A 437 -20.68 -16.29 2.74
CA ARG A 437 -19.97 -15.28 1.93
C ARG A 437 -20.66 -13.94 1.99
N ILE A 438 -20.14 -13.07 2.85
CA ILE A 438 -20.59 -11.69 3.00
C ILE A 438 -19.55 -10.78 2.35
N ASN A 439 -19.99 -9.75 1.63
CA ASN A 439 -19.10 -8.76 1.03
C ASN A 439 -19.67 -7.35 1.28
N GLY A 440 -20.09 -6.62 0.24
CA GLY A 440 -20.68 -5.29 0.38
C GLY A 440 -21.79 -5.21 1.44
N THR A 441 -21.64 -4.24 2.33
CA THR A 441 -22.58 -3.92 3.41
C THR A 441 -22.74 -2.42 3.52
N ALA A 442 -23.95 -1.93 3.78
CA ALA A 442 -24.20 -0.50 3.89
C ALA A 442 -25.25 -0.17 4.93
N PHE A 443 -25.02 0.89 5.71
CA PHE A 443 -26.02 1.42 6.63
C PHE A 443 -27.06 2.27 5.90
N ASP A 444 -28.34 2.07 6.21
CA ASP A 444 -29.38 3.02 5.83
C ASP A 444 -29.46 4.20 6.82
N ARG A 445 -30.23 5.22 6.44
CA ARG A 445 -30.40 6.43 7.26
C ARG A 445 -31.12 6.19 8.59
N GLU A 446 -31.79 5.05 8.75
CA GLU A 446 -32.45 4.66 9.98
C GLU A 446 -31.49 3.94 10.94
N GLY A 447 -30.27 3.62 10.49
CA GLY A 447 -29.26 2.91 11.26
C GLY A 447 -29.32 1.39 11.11
N ASN A 448 -30.09 0.84 10.17
CA ASN A 448 -30.04 -0.59 9.89
C ASN A 448 -28.90 -0.91 8.92
N LEU A 449 -28.23 -2.04 9.14
CA LEU A 449 -27.19 -2.53 8.25
C LEU A 449 -27.82 -3.47 7.20
N TRP A 450 -27.61 -3.16 5.93
CA TRP A 450 -27.92 -4.05 4.82
C TRP A 450 -26.71 -4.92 4.50
N VAL A 451 -26.93 -6.23 4.48
CA VAL A 451 -25.89 -7.25 4.41
C VAL A 451 -26.10 -8.12 3.18
N SER A 452 -25.10 -8.20 2.31
CA SER A 452 -25.11 -9.09 1.15
C SER A 452 -24.66 -10.51 1.51
N ASN A 453 -25.32 -11.54 1.00
CA ASN A 453 -24.95 -12.94 1.16
C ASN A 453 -24.91 -13.60 -0.22
N SER A 454 -23.71 -13.84 -0.72
CA SER A 454 -23.49 -14.29 -2.10
C SER A 454 -23.94 -15.73 -2.34
N ARG A 455 -24.49 -15.99 -3.54
CA ARG A 455 -24.82 -17.34 -4.07
C ARG A 455 -25.90 -18.10 -3.30
N VAL A 456 -26.79 -17.37 -2.63
CA VAL A 456 -27.93 -17.94 -1.91
C VAL A 456 -29.21 -17.21 -2.30
N PRO A 457 -30.42 -17.79 -2.13
CA PRO A 457 -31.67 -17.12 -2.48
C PRO A 457 -31.90 -15.79 -1.74
N ASN A 458 -31.48 -15.74 -0.48
CA ASN A 458 -31.63 -14.56 0.39
C ASN A 458 -30.40 -13.66 0.28
N ILE A 459 -30.19 -13.05 -0.89
CA ILE A 459 -28.97 -12.29 -1.19
C ILE A 459 -28.81 -11.07 -0.30
N LEU A 460 -29.91 -10.49 0.18
CA LEU A 460 -29.87 -9.28 0.99
C LEU A 460 -30.60 -9.52 2.31
N SER A 461 -30.01 -9.08 3.41
CA SER A 461 -30.62 -9.10 4.73
C SER A 461 -30.47 -7.74 5.41
N ARG A 462 -31.53 -7.26 6.07
CA ARG A 462 -31.50 -6.06 6.90
C ARG A 462 -31.31 -6.45 8.37
N LEU A 463 -30.17 -6.12 8.93
CA LEU A 463 -29.82 -6.27 10.34
C LEU A 463 -30.17 -4.99 11.12
N SER A 464 -30.89 -5.13 12.22
CA SER A 464 -31.04 -4.08 13.23
C SER A 464 -29.93 -4.20 14.28
N PRO A 465 -28.93 -3.30 14.32
CA PRO A 465 -27.74 -3.45 15.16
C PRO A 465 -28.04 -3.52 16.66
N ASP A 466 -29.07 -2.79 17.13
CA ASP A 466 -29.42 -2.72 18.56
C ASP A 466 -29.82 -4.06 19.19
N ASN A 467 -30.30 -5.01 18.39
CA ASN A 467 -30.88 -6.26 18.88
C ASN A 467 -30.48 -7.51 18.07
N GLY A 468 -29.60 -7.36 17.08
CA GLY A 468 -29.09 -8.46 16.26
C GLY A 468 -30.15 -9.14 15.37
N GLN A 469 -31.31 -8.51 15.13
CA GLN A 469 -32.38 -9.14 14.34
C GLN A 469 -32.20 -8.91 12.84
N PHE A 470 -32.30 -9.99 12.06
CA PHE A 470 -32.23 -9.97 10.60
C PHE A 470 -33.62 -10.10 9.97
N ASN A 471 -33.85 -9.37 8.89
CA ASN A 471 -34.96 -9.56 7.96
C ASN A 471 -34.41 -9.85 6.57
N THR A 472 -34.67 -11.04 6.03
CA THR A 472 -34.13 -11.48 4.73
C THR A 472 -35.03 -11.06 3.57
N VAL A 473 -34.41 -10.83 2.42
CA VAL A 473 -35.07 -10.54 1.14
C VAL A 473 -34.75 -11.66 0.16
N ASN A 474 -35.77 -12.35 -0.33
CA ASN A 474 -35.61 -13.42 -1.32
C ASN A 474 -35.50 -12.83 -2.73
N PHE A 475 -34.36 -13.04 -3.39
CA PHE A 475 -34.11 -12.61 -4.77
C PHE A 475 -34.46 -13.70 -5.79
N PHE A 476 -34.62 -14.95 -5.38
CA PHE A 476 -34.79 -16.08 -6.30
C PHE A 476 -36.10 -16.01 -7.09
N ASP A 477 -37.16 -15.49 -6.49
CA ASP A 477 -38.48 -15.44 -7.13
C ASP A 477 -38.54 -14.41 -8.27
N ASP A 478 -37.80 -13.30 -8.15
CA ASP A 478 -37.81 -12.19 -9.11
C ASP A 478 -36.54 -12.10 -9.99
N LEU A 479 -35.38 -12.50 -9.47
CA LEU A 479 -34.07 -12.45 -10.14
C LEU A 479 -33.28 -13.78 -10.00
N PRO A 480 -33.80 -14.93 -10.48
CA PRO A 480 -33.19 -16.24 -10.27
C PRO A 480 -31.78 -16.38 -10.86
N THR A 481 -31.49 -15.76 -12.01
CA THR A 481 -30.16 -15.84 -12.64
C THR A 481 -29.08 -15.19 -11.76
N LEU A 482 -29.43 -14.20 -10.96
CA LEU A 482 -28.50 -13.55 -10.04
C LEU A 482 -28.10 -14.53 -8.93
N VAL A 483 -29.04 -15.33 -8.43
CA VAL A 483 -28.78 -16.37 -7.42
C VAL A 483 -27.97 -17.53 -8.00
N GLU A 484 -28.31 -17.97 -9.22
CA GLU A 484 -27.77 -19.19 -9.83
C GLU A 484 -26.42 -18.99 -10.53
N GLU A 485 -26.19 -17.82 -11.13
CA GLU A 485 -25.06 -17.56 -12.03
C GLU A 485 -24.06 -16.53 -11.51
N ALA A 486 -24.43 -15.69 -10.53
CA ALA A 486 -23.47 -14.76 -9.94
C ALA A 486 -22.43 -15.48 -9.09
N ASN A 487 -21.15 -15.21 -9.32
CA ASN A 487 -20.06 -15.76 -8.51
C ASN A 487 -19.95 -15.06 -7.15
N GLY A 488 -20.36 -13.79 -7.08
CA GLY A 488 -20.42 -13.02 -5.85
C GLY A 488 -21.11 -11.68 -6.04
N ILE A 489 -21.37 -11.05 -4.89
CA ILE A 489 -21.70 -9.64 -4.76
C ILE A 489 -20.40 -8.92 -4.39
N ASP A 490 -20.08 -7.83 -5.08
CA ASP A 490 -18.96 -6.98 -4.70
C ASP A 490 -19.43 -5.93 -3.70
N ASP A 491 -20.38 -5.10 -4.13
CA ASP A 491 -20.70 -3.85 -3.45
C ASP A 491 -22.22 -3.64 -3.30
N VAL A 492 -22.61 -2.87 -2.29
CA VAL A 492 -23.98 -2.49 -1.96
C VAL A 492 -24.01 -1.01 -1.62
N THR A 493 -24.78 -0.23 -2.37
CA THR A 493 -24.99 1.19 -2.10
C THR A 493 -26.48 1.52 -1.91
N ILE A 494 -26.77 2.52 -1.08
CA ILE A 494 -28.13 2.92 -0.72
C ILE A 494 -28.35 4.36 -1.16
N ALA A 495 -29.33 4.58 -2.03
CA ALA A 495 -29.71 5.93 -2.45
C ALA A 495 -30.47 6.67 -1.35
N GLY A 496 -30.49 8.00 -1.46
CA GLY A 496 -31.15 8.86 -0.48
C GLY A 496 -32.67 8.68 -0.35
N ASP A 497 -33.31 7.92 -1.23
CA ASP A 497 -34.72 7.52 -1.16
C ASP A 497 -34.93 6.12 -0.54
N GLY A 498 -33.86 5.48 -0.07
CA GLY A 498 -33.87 4.15 0.55
C GLY A 498 -33.79 2.98 -0.43
N ARG A 499 -33.69 3.23 -1.74
CA ARG A 499 -33.48 2.17 -2.72
C ARG A 499 -32.05 1.65 -2.66
N ILE A 500 -31.91 0.34 -2.86
CA ILE A 500 -30.64 -0.36 -2.70
C ILE A 500 -30.19 -0.85 -4.07
N TYR A 501 -28.93 -0.60 -4.39
CA TYR A 501 -28.28 -1.06 -5.62
C TYR A 501 -27.12 -1.98 -5.28
N ILE A 502 -27.01 -3.08 -6.02
CA ILE A 502 -26.10 -4.18 -5.74
C ILE A 502 -25.23 -4.43 -6.97
N GLY A 503 -23.92 -4.38 -6.79
CA GLY A 503 -22.91 -4.70 -7.80
C GLY A 503 -22.64 -6.20 -7.81
N THR A 504 -22.71 -6.82 -8.98
CA THR A 504 -22.55 -8.28 -9.12
C THR A 504 -21.36 -8.63 -10.01
N SER A 505 -20.79 -9.82 -9.78
CA SER A 505 -19.60 -10.28 -10.49
C SER A 505 -19.72 -10.49 -12.00
N ASN A 506 -20.93 -10.57 -12.54
CA ASN A 506 -21.20 -10.93 -13.95
C ASN A 506 -22.69 -10.80 -14.34
N GLN A 507 -23.53 -10.17 -13.52
CA GLN A 507 -24.96 -10.02 -13.79
C GLN A 507 -25.37 -8.54 -13.81
N GLY A 508 -24.41 -7.61 -13.86
CA GLY A 508 -24.64 -6.16 -13.89
C GLY A 508 -25.07 -5.61 -12.52
N VAL A 509 -25.93 -4.59 -12.54
CA VAL A 509 -26.45 -3.93 -11.33
C VAL A 509 -27.86 -4.42 -11.05
N ALA A 510 -28.12 -4.91 -9.83
CA ALA A 510 -29.46 -5.20 -9.35
C ALA A 510 -29.97 -4.09 -8.43
N GLY A 511 -31.29 -3.91 -8.40
CA GLY A 511 -31.96 -2.92 -7.56
C GLY A 511 -33.07 -3.55 -6.73
N TYR A 512 -33.22 -3.09 -5.49
CA TYR A 512 -34.33 -3.44 -4.61
C TYR A 512 -34.95 -2.16 -4.00
N ASP A 513 -36.28 -2.03 -4.12
CA ASP A 513 -37.04 -0.95 -3.49
C ASP A 513 -37.79 -1.51 -2.26
N PRO A 514 -37.32 -1.25 -1.03
CA PRO A 514 -37.92 -1.81 0.18
C PRO A 514 -39.33 -1.25 0.47
N ASN A 515 -39.70 -0.11 -0.12
CA ASN A 515 -41.03 0.49 0.09
C ASN A 515 -42.11 -0.23 -0.72
N THR A 516 -41.75 -0.76 -1.89
CA THR A 516 -42.68 -1.43 -2.80
C THR A 516 -42.46 -2.94 -2.88
N GLY A 517 -41.32 -3.43 -2.42
CA GLY A 517 -40.86 -4.81 -2.61
C GLY A 517 -40.48 -5.11 -4.07
N SER A 518 -40.22 -4.10 -4.89
CA SER A 518 -39.92 -4.27 -6.31
C SER A 518 -38.44 -4.57 -6.54
N PHE A 519 -38.16 -5.40 -7.54
CA PHE A 519 -36.82 -5.73 -7.99
C PHE A 519 -36.58 -5.20 -9.40
N ALA A 520 -35.35 -4.84 -9.71
CA ALA A 520 -34.93 -4.40 -11.02
C ALA A 520 -33.48 -4.84 -11.30
N ARG A 521 -33.09 -4.80 -12.58
CA ARG A 521 -31.74 -5.16 -13.01
C ARG A 521 -31.36 -4.40 -14.28
N ILE A 522 -30.09 -3.99 -14.37
CA ILE A 522 -29.43 -3.51 -15.59
C ILE A 522 -28.25 -4.44 -15.89
N ALA A 523 -28.21 -5.01 -17.10
CA ALA A 523 -27.11 -5.84 -17.60
C ALA A 523 -26.98 -5.78 -19.15
N GLY A 524 -25.79 -6.06 -19.68
CA GLY A 524 -25.49 -6.32 -21.09
C GLY A 524 -24.62 -5.28 -21.82
N GLU A 525 -23.69 -5.80 -22.66
CA GLU A 525 -22.66 -5.03 -23.42
C GLU A 525 -23.14 -4.44 -24.78
N GLU A 526 -24.22 -4.95 -25.39
CA GLU A 526 -24.74 -4.43 -26.67
C GLU A 526 -26.15 -3.80 -26.53
N GLY A 527 -26.21 -2.47 -26.55
CA GLY A 527 -27.32 -1.69 -27.12
C GLY A 527 -28.57 -1.41 -26.27
N ALA A 528 -28.79 -2.06 -25.11
CA ALA A 528 -29.93 -1.72 -24.23
C ALA A 528 -29.48 -0.94 -22.97
N ALA A 529 -28.53 -1.49 -22.20
CA ALA A 529 -28.10 -0.97 -20.90
C ALA A 529 -26.83 -0.09 -20.95
N ASN A 530 -26.04 -0.20 -22.02
CA ASN A 530 -24.77 0.51 -22.23
C ASN A 530 -23.73 0.31 -21.12
N LEU A 531 -23.72 -0.85 -20.45
CA LEU A 531 -22.63 -1.22 -19.55
C LEU A 531 -21.45 -1.78 -20.37
N PRO A 532 -20.20 -1.38 -20.12
CA PRO A 532 -19.03 -1.89 -20.85
C PRO A 532 -18.63 -3.29 -20.40
N ASN A 533 -19.10 -3.70 -19.22
CA ASN A 533 -18.94 -5.04 -18.66
C ASN A 533 -20.00 -5.28 -17.55
N ASP A 534 -20.41 -6.53 -17.35
CA ASP A 534 -21.38 -6.92 -16.32
C ASP A 534 -20.75 -7.34 -14.96
N ASP A 535 -19.41 -7.30 -14.84
CA ASP A 535 -18.68 -7.41 -13.58
C ASP A 535 -18.52 -6.01 -12.96
N ILE A 536 -19.38 -5.72 -11.99
CA ILE A 536 -19.51 -4.43 -11.32
C ILE A 536 -18.73 -4.46 -10.02
N ARG A 537 -17.67 -3.66 -9.94
CA ARG A 537 -16.71 -3.65 -8.84
C ARG A 537 -17.00 -2.59 -7.77
N ALA A 538 -17.59 -1.46 -8.18
CA ALA A 538 -17.85 -0.32 -7.30
C ALA A 538 -19.15 0.39 -7.70
N LEU A 539 -19.93 0.80 -6.70
CA LEU A 539 -21.18 1.56 -6.86
C LEU A 539 -21.22 2.70 -5.86
N THR A 540 -21.38 3.92 -6.36
CA THR A 540 -21.56 5.09 -5.47
C THR A 540 -22.65 6.01 -5.97
N ILE A 541 -23.44 6.54 -5.03
CA ILE A 541 -24.45 7.58 -5.30
C ILE A 541 -23.79 8.93 -5.06
N ASP A 542 -23.67 9.74 -6.11
CA ASP A 542 -23.11 11.07 -5.98
C ASP A 542 -24.07 12.07 -5.32
N ARG A 543 -23.58 13.28 -5.04
CA ARG A 543 -24.39 14.32 -4.38
C ARG A 543 -25.56 14.84 -5.22
N ASN A 544 -25.59 14.52 -6.53
CA ASN A 544 -26.70 14.82 -7.42
C ASN A 544 -27.72 13.66 -7.50
N GLY A 545 -27.48 12.56 -6.78
CA GLY A 545 -28.32 11.36 -6.81
C GLY A 545 -28.08 10.47 -8.04
N SER A 546 -26.98 10.67 -8.77
CA SER A 546 -26.59 9.82 -9.89
C SER A 546 -25.82 8.61 -9.38
N LEU A 547 -26.10 7.43 -9.93
CA LEU A 547 -25.34 6.22 -9.63
C LEU A 547 -24.13 6.13 -10.56
N TRP A 548 -22.94 6.18 -9.98
CA TRP A 548 -21.67 5.92 -10.64
C TRP A 548 -21.33 4.44 -10.51
N ILE A 549 -20.92 3.83 -11.62
CA ILE A 549 -20.78 2.38 -11.78
C ILE A 549 -19.38 2.09 -12.30
N GLY A 550 -18.53 1.55 -11.44
CA GLY A 550 -17.21 1.04 -11.77
C GLY A 550 -17.28 -0.41 -12.25
N THR A 551 -16.68 -0.71 -13.39
CA THR A 551 -16.66 -2.06 -13.97
C THR A 551 -15.23 -2.52 -14.26
N ARG A 552 -15.06 -3.77 -14.71
CA ARG A 552 -13.77 -4.25 -15.23
C ARG A 552 -13.31 -3.63 -16.55
N ARG A 553 -14.15 -2.84 -17.23
CA ARG A 553 -13.84 -2.26 -18.54
C ARG A 553 -14.22 -0.78 -18.63
N GLY A 554 -14.14 -0.08 -17.51
CA GLY A 554 -14.35 1.35 -17.40
C GLY A 554 -15.60 1.74 -16.61
N LEU A 555 -15.99 3.00 -16.78
CA LEU A 555 -16.96 3.69 -15.92
C LEU A 555 -18.28 3.96 -16.64
N ARG A 556 -19.39 3.93 -15.89
CA ARG A 556 -20.71 4.39 -16.35
C ARG A 556 -21.44 5.20 -15.31
N VAL A 557 -22.36 6.05 -15.76
CA VAL A 557 -23.24 6.87 -14.91
C VAL A 557 -24.70 6.66 -15.28
N LEU A 558 -25.52 6.41 -14.27
CA LEU A 558 -26.97 6.40 -14.36
C LEU A 558 -27.54 7.60 -13.60
N PHE A 559 -27.89 8.64 -14.34
CA PHE A 559 -28.33 9.93 -13.78
C PHE A 559 -29.65 9.85 -12.99
N ALA A 560 -30.52 8.91 -13.34
CA ALA A 560 -31.81 8.70 -12.69
C ALA A 560 -31.94 7.22 -12.28
N PRO A 561 -31.25 6.78 -11.21
CA PRO A 561 -31.15 5.36 -10.90
C PRO A 561 -32.49 4.71 -10.55
N SER A 562 -33.46 5.47 -10.03
CA SER A 562 -34.81 4.98 -9.78
C SER A 562 -35.58 4.57 -11.04
N SER A 563 -35.14 5.03 -12.23
CA SER A 563 -35.80 4.68 -13.50
C SER A 563 -35.78 3.18 -13.80
N ILE A 564 -34.86 2.40 -13.20
CA ILE A 564 -34.77 0.95 -13.41
C ILE A 564 -36.02 0.20 -12.97
N PHE A 565 -36.78 0.77 -12.04
CA PHE A 565 -37.99 0.16 -11.50
C PHE A 565 -39.24 0.53 -12.31
N THR A 566 -39.18 1.55 -13.15
CA THR A 566 -40.36 2.14 -13.80
C THR A 566 -40.28 2.14 -15.32
N GLU A 567 -39.07 2.20 -15.89
CA GLU A 567 -38.85 2.30 -17.33
C GLU A 567 -38.41 0.95 -17.92
N PRO A 568 -38.97 0.53 -19.06
CA PRO A 568 -38.64 -0.78 -19.65
C PRO A 568 -37.27 -0.81 -20.33
N ASN A 569 -36.70 0.34 -20.67
CA ASN A 569 -35.39 0.46 -21.32
C ASN A 569 -34.58 1.55 -20.62
N VAL A 570 -33.74 1.14 -19.67
CA VAL A 570 -32.80 2.04 -19.00
C VAL A 570 -31.41 1.85 -19.57
N SER A 571 -30.74 2.96 -19.86
CA SER A 571 -29.39 2.97 -20.39
C SER A 571 -28.49 3.83 -19.52
N THR A 572 -27.31 3.31 -19.20
CA THR A 572 -26.26 4.05 -18.52
C THR A 572 -25.50 4.93 -19.54
N ASN A 573 -24.71 5.88 -19.06
CA ASN A 573 -24.01 6.85 -19.90
C ASN A 573 -22.51 6.75 -19.67
N ALA A 574 -21.73 6.75 -20.73
CA ALA A 574 -20.30 7.00 -20.64
C ALA A 574 -20.04 8.49 -20.42
N ILE A 575 -19.01 8.82 -19.66
CA ILE A 575 -18.46 10.18 -19.65
C ILE A 575 -17.50 10.28 -20.82
N ILE A 576 -17.71 11.28 -21.69
CA ILE A 576 -16.87 11.52 -22.85
C ILE A 576 -15.87 12.63 -22.51
N ILE A 577 -14.59 12.33 -22.61
CA ILE A 577 -13.47 13.27 -22.46
C ILE A 577 -12.81 13.51 -23.82
N LEU A 578 -12.08 14.63 -23.93
CA LEU A 578 -11.28 14.95 -25.12
C LEU A 578 -9.81 14.71 -24.80
N GLN A 579 -9.24 13.64 -25.34
CA GLN A 579 -7.80 13.39 -25.28
C GLN A 579 -7.17 13.78 -26.63
N ASP A 580 -6.29 14.77 -26.62
CA ASP A 580 -5.67 15.34 -27.84
C ASP A 580 -6.71 15.77 -28.92
N GLY A 581 -7.87 16.24 -28.45
CA GLY A 581 -8.99 16.65 -29.31
C GLY A 581 -9.80 15.48 -29.89
N ILE A 582 -9.52 14.25 -29.48
CA ILE A 582 -10.27 13.04 -29.86
C ILE A 582 -11.24 12.69 -28.71
N PRO A 583 -12.55 12.61 -28.98
CA PRO A 583 -13.52 12.12 -28.01
C PRO A 583 -13.24 10.65 -27.67
N GLN A 584 -13.09 10.36 -26.38
CA GLN A 584 -12.92 9.01 -25.85
C GLN A 584 -13.74 8.83 -24.57
N GLU A 585 -14.09 7.60 -24.25
CA GLU A 585 -14.73 7.30 -22.97
C GLU A 585 -13.71 7.40 -21.84
N LEU A 586 -14.13 8.05 -20.75
CA LEU A 586 -13.34 8.16 -19.53
C LEU A 586 -12.99 6.78 -18.98
N LEU A 587 -11.70 6.54 -18.73
CA LEU A 587 -11.18 5.28 -18.18
C LEU A 587 -11.60 4.04 -19.00
N ASN A 588 -11.68 4.18 -20.33
CA ASN A 588 -11.99 3.06 -21.21
C ASN A 588 -11.03 1.87 -21.00
N ASP A 589 -11.58 0.66 -20.89
CA ASP A 589 -10.87 -0.60 -20.64
C ASP A 589 -10.03 -0.62 -19.34
N GLN A 590 -10.22 0.33 -18.42
CA GLN A 590 -9.62 0.30 -17.08
C GLN A 590 -10.47 -0.54 -16.12
N ILE A 591 -9.82 -1.29 -15.22
CA ILE A 591 -10.52 -1.98 -14.14
C ILE A 591 -10.65 -1.01 -12.96
N ILE A 592 -11.88 -0.56 -12.70
CA ILE A 592 -12.19 0.31 -11.57
C ILE A 592 -12.29 -0.55 -10.30
N THR A 593 -11.66 -0.12 -9.21
CA THR A 593 -11.71 -0.83 -7.92
C THR A 593 -12.63 -0.15 -6.92
N GLU A 594 -12.58 1.18 -6.79
CA GLU A 594 -13.45 1.95 -5.90
C GLU A 594 -13.78 3.34 -6.49
N ILE A 595 -14.92 3.92 -6.08
CA ILE A 595 -15.33 5.28 -6.41
C ILE A 595 -15.84 5.99 -5.15
N VAL A 596 -15.11 7.02 -4.69
CA VAL A 596 -15.51 7.87 -3.57
C VAL A 596 -15.85 9.28 -4.05
N VAL A 597 -16.88 9.87 -3.45
CA VAL A 597 -17.37 11.22 -3.79
C VAL A 597 -17.06 12.19 -2.67
N ASP A 598 -16.28 13.22 -2.95
CA ASP A 598 -15.85 14.20 -1.94
C ASP A 598 -16.93 15.25 -1.61
N GLY A 599 -16.59 16.17 -0.70
CA GLY A 599 -17.42 17.31 -0.34
C GLY A 599 -17.91 18.13 -1.54
N ALA A 600 -17.01 18.45 -2.46
CA ALA A 600 -17.26 19.23 -3.67
C ALA A 600 -17.93 18.43 -4.80
N ASN A 601 -18.30 17.17 -4.54
CA ASN A 601 -18.85 16.22 -5.49
C ASN A 601 -17.84 15.79 -6.57
N ASN A 602 -16.53 15.98 -6.37
CA ASN A 602 -15.48 15.40 -7.19
C ASN A 602 -15.39 13.88 -6.95
N LYS A 603 -14.81 13.18 -7.91
CA LYS A 603 -14.79 11.72 -7.97
C LYS A 603 -13.36 11.25 -7.81
N TRP A 604 -13.08 10.64 -6.67
CA TRP A 604 -11.89 9.83 -6.44
C TRP A 604 -12.15 8.44 -7.01
N ILE A 605 -11.32 8.00 -7.96
CA ILE A 605 -11.48 6.73 -8.66
C ILE A 605 -10.14 5.98 -8.62
N SER A 606 -10.13 4.80 -8.00
CA SER A 606 -8.98 3.88 -8.01
C SER A 606 -9.09 2.86 -9.13
N THR A 607 -7.93 2.35 -9.53
CA THR A 607 -7.80 1.32 -10.57
C THR A 607 -6.83 0.22 -10.16
N VAL A 608 -6.87 -0.92 -10.87
CA VAL A 608 -5.97 -2.06 -10.63
C VAL A 608 -4.52 -1.81 -11.08
N ASP A 609 -4.27 -0.92 -12.03
CA ASP A 609 -2.93 -0.77 -12.63
C ASP A 609 -2.53 0.66 -13.02
N SER A 610 -3.42 1.64 -12.89
CA SER A 610 -3.20 3.02 -13.32
C SER A 610 -3.26 4.03 -12.18
N GLY A 611 -3.24 3.57 -10.92
CA GLY A 611 -3.25 4.42 -9.73
C GLY A 611 -4.61 5.05 -9.44
N VAL A 612 -4.59 6.28 -8.93
CA VAL A 612 -5.78 7.01 -8.47
C VAL A 612 -6.00 8.28 -9.27
N PHE A 613 -7.23 8.51 -9.69
CA PHE A 613 -7.66 9.73 -10.36
C PHE A 613 -8.61 10.54 -9.48
N LEU A 614 -8.45 11.86 -9.48
CA LEU A 614 -9.45 12.81 -9.01
C LEU A 614 -10.05 13.52 -10.21
N PHE A 615 -11.36 13.41 -10.40
CA PHE A 615 -12.07 14.12 -11.46
C PHE A 615 -13.04 15.15 -10.91
N SER A 616 -13.27 16.21 -11.69
CA SER A 616 -14.36 17.17 -11.47
C SER A 616 -15.72 16.48 -11.27
N PRO A 617 -16.76 17.19 -10.78
CA PRO A 617 -18.04 16.55 -10.50
C PRO A 617 -18.73 15.94 -11.73
N SER A 618 -18.39 16.40 -12.94
CA SER A 618 -18.90 15.85 -14.20
C SER A 618 -18.09 14.66 -14.73
N GLY A 619 -16.89 14.42 -14.20
CA GLY A 619 -15.91 13.49 -14.77
C GLY A 619 -15.16 14.01 -16.00
N GLN A 620 -15.47 15.21 -16.52
CA GLN A 620 -14.91 15.68 -17.80
C GLN A 620 -13.49 16.23 -17.71
N GLU A 621 -13.07 16.63 -16.50
CA GLU A 621 -11.75 17.18 -16.21
C GLU A 621 -11.06 16.33 -15.15
N THR A 622 -9.82 15.91 -15.42
CA THR A 622 -8.90 15.30 -14.45
C THR A 622 -8.25 16.41 -13.65
N LEU A 623 -8.54 16.46 -12.35
CA LEU A 623 -7.96 17.41 -11.42
C LEU A 623 -6.60 16.93 -10.92
N GLN A 624 -6.49 15.64 -10.58
CA GLN A 624 -5.24 15.00 -10.16
C GLN A 624 -5.16 13.56 -10.65
N HIS A 625 -3.94 13.05 -10.79
CA HIS A 625 -3.63 11.66 -11.10
C HIS A 625 -2.36 11.23 -10.37
N PHE A 626 -2.48 10.24 -9.50
CA PHE A 626 -1.41 9.72 -8.66
C PHE A 626 -1.02 8.31 -9.10
N THR A 627 0.28 8.08 -9.22
CA THR A 627 0.93 6.85 -9.65
C THR A 627 2.22 6.64 -8.89
N GLU A 628 2.74 5.41 -8.87
CA GLU A 628 4.07 5.09 -8.31
C GLU A 628 5.19 5.98 -8.87
N ASP A 629 5.06 6.45 -10.12
CA ASP A 629 6.10 7.21 -10.82
C ASP A 629 6.06 8.72 -10.51
N ASN A 630 4.94 9.24 -10.01
CA ASN A 630 4.73 10.68 -9.85
C ASN A 630 4.28 11.10 -8.45
N SER A 631 4.09 10.15 -7.53
CA SER A 631 3.69 10.40 -6.15
C SER A 631 4.19 9.29 -5.20
N PRO A 632 4.04 9.45 -3.88
CA PRO A 632 4.37 8.41 -2.90
C PRO A 632 3.47 7.18 -2.90
N LEU A 633 2.57 7.04 -3.88
CA LEU A 633 1.63 5.93 -3.94
C LEU A 633 2.44 4.61 -4.00
N PRO A 634 2.32 3.70 -3.02
CA PRO A 634 3.20 2.53 -2.97
C PRO A 634 2.99 1.52 -4.09
N SER A 635 1.78 1.54 -4.67
CA SER A 635 1.41 0.68 -5.78
C SER A 635 0.30 1.32 -6.62
N ASN A 636 0.42 1.27 -7.95
CA ASN A 636 -0.62 1.65 -8.90
C ASN A 636 -1.85 0.73 -8.79
N ASN A 637 -1.66 -0.46 -8.24
CA ASN A 637 -2.73 -1.35 -7.86
C ASN A 637 -3.33 -0.91 -6.52
N VAL A 638 -4.45 -0.20 -6.61
CA VAL A 638 -5.19 0.34 -5.47
C VAL A 638 -6.45 -0.49 -5.26
N GLN A 639 -6.55 -1.14 -4.11
CA GLN A 639 -7.66 -2.02 -3.75
C GLN A 639 -8.90 -1.22 -3.35
N ASP A 640 -8.72 -0.13 -2.62
CA ASP A 640 -9.82 0.63 -2.01
C ASP A 640 -9.43 2.08 -1.70
N ILE A 641 -10.43 2.95 -1.58
CA ILE A 641 -10.30 4.35 -1.16
C ILE A 641 -11.31 4.64 -0.05
N ALA A 642 -10.88 5.31 1.02
CA ALA A 642 -11.78 5.88 2.01
C ALA A 642 -11.55 7.38 2.16
N LEU A 643 -12.60 8.14 2.45
CA LEU A 643 -12.54 9.58 2.68
C LEU A 643 -13.00 9.87 4.10
N ASP A 644 -12.18 10.59 4.87
CA ASP A 644 -12.65 11.27 6.07
C ASP A 644 -13.45 12.52 5.64
N PRO A 645 -14.77 12.56 5.88
CA PRO A 645 -15.60 13.67 5.41
C PRO A 645 -15.37 14.97 6.20
N GLU A 646 -14.81 14.90 7.40
CA GLU A 646 -14.55 16.07 8.26
C GLU A 646 -13.23 16.73 7.87
N THR A 647 -12.15 15.95 7.76
CA THR A 647 -10.81 16.48 7.45
C THR A 647 -10.58 16.63 5.95
N GLY A 648 -11.31 15.89 5.11
CA GLY A 648 -11.03 15.79 3.68
C GLY A 648 -9.84 14.89 3.34
N THR A 649 -9.25 14.20 4.34
CA THR A 649 -8.17 13.23 4.15
C THR A 649 -8.67 12.03 3.35
N VAL A 650 -7.93 11.68 2.30
CA VAL A 650 -8.25 10.53 1.45
C VAL A 650 -7.22 9.44 1.70
N TYR A 651 -7.67 8.26 2.10
CA TYR A 651 -6.85 7.08 2.32
C TYR A 651 -6.86 6.19 1.10
N PHE A 652 -5.69 5.69 0.70
CA PHE A 652 -5.49 4.77 -0.42
C PHE A 652 -4.95 3.44 0.08
N ALA A 653 -5.78 2.39 0.04
CA ALA A 653 -5.35 1.03 0.30
C ALA A 653 -4.74 0.44 -0.98
N THR A 654 -3.43 0.30 -1.01
CA THR A 654 -2.71 -0.28 -2.17
C THR A 654 -2.26 -1.70 -1.86
N LEU A 655 -1.90 -2.45 -2.92
CA LEU A 655 -1.36 -3.81 -2.75
C LEU A 655 -0.06 -3.86 -1.91
N ARG A 656 0.64 -2.73 -1.81
CA ARG A 656 1.95 -2.59 -1.14
C ARG A 656 1.94 -1.41 -0.16
N GLY A 657 0.83 -1.12 0.48
CA GLY A 657 0.83 -0.22 1.63
C GLY A 657 -0.38 0.68 1.67
N LEU A 658 -0.54 1.34 2.80
CA LEU A 658 -1.58 2.31 3.06
C LEU A 658 -0.95 3.69 3.17
N VAL A 659 -1.50 4.65 2.43
CA VAL A 659 -1.10 6.05 2.48
C VAL A 659 -2.34 6.93 2.51
N SER A 660 -2.22 8.16 2.99
CA SER A 660 -3.26 9.18 2.83
C SER A 660 -2.73 10.41 2.13
N PHE A 661 -3.67 11.19 1.58
CA PHE A 661 -3.45 12.48 0.95
C PHE A 661 -4.42 13.52 1.50
N ASP A 662 -3.88 14.65 1.96
CA ASP A 662 -4.66 15.76 2.51
C ASP A 662 -5.02 16.77 1.41
N GLY A 663 -6.11 16.49 0.70
CA GLY A 663 -6.50 17.19 -0.52
C GLY A 663 -7.56 18.28 -0.36
N SER A 664 -7.42 19.26 0.54
CA SER A 664 -8.15 20.57 0.64
C SER A 664 -9.69 20.66 0.48
N ASN A 665 -10.40 19.56 0.21
CA ASN A 665 -11.82 19.56 -0.12
C ASN A 665 -12.65 18.87 0.98
N THR A 666 -12.95 19.64 2.03
CA THR A 666 -13.74 19.20 3.19
C THR A 666 -15.24 19.05 2.91
N GLY A 667 -15.92 18.20 3.68
CA GLY A 667 -17.38 18.11 3.70
C GLY A 667 -18.05 19.40 4.20
N PRO A 668 -19.36 19.61 3.93
CA PRO A 668 -20.08 20.82 4.36
C PRO A 668 -20.03 21.01 5.88
N ALA A 669 -19.66 22.21 6.33
CA ALA A 669 -19.77 22.60 7.74
C ALA A 669 -21.24 22.77 8.16
N GLU A 670 -21.50 22.73 9.47
CA GLU A 670 -22.84 22.98 10.03
C GLU A 670 -23.25 24.46 9.90
N ASP A 671 -22.29 25.38 10.02
CA ASP A 671 -22.47 26.82 9.93
C ASP A 671 -21.25 27.50 9.25
N LEU A 672 -21.23 28.85 9.22
CA LEU A 672 -20.15 29.65 8.62
C LEU A 672 -19.19 30.27 9.67
N GLU A 673 -19.17 29.78 10.92
CA GLU A 673 -18.32 30.34 11.98
C GLU A 673 -16.83 30.04 11.73
N GLU A 674 -16.52 28.83 11.25
CA GLU A 674 -15.16 28.32 11.03
C GLU A 674 -14.63 28.57 9.60
N VAL A 675 -15.11 29.61 8.91
CA VAL A 675 -14.59 29.94 7.58
C VAL A 675 -13.13 30.37 7.66
N VAL A 676 -12.27 29.63 6.98
CA VAL A 676 -10.83 29.92 6.86
C VAL A 676 -10.44 30.07 5.40
N VAL A 677 -9.47 30.95 5.13
CA VAL A 677 -8.93 31.19 3.79
C VAL A 677 -7.42 31.10 3.83
N TYR A 678 -6.85 30.20 3.03
CA TYR A 678 -5.42 29.96 3.00
C TYR A 678 -4.93 29.59 1.58
N PRO A 679 -3.65 29.85 1.25
CA PRO A 679 -2.70 30.62 2.05
C PRO A 679 -3.04 32.12 2.07
N ASN A 680 -2.84 32.76 3.22
CA ASN A 680 -3.10 34.19 3.40
C ASN A 680 -1.99 34.84 4.26
N PRO A 681 -1.09 35.66 3.68
CA PRO A 681 -1.13 36.18 2.31
C PRO A 681 -0.64 35.18 1.25
N VAL A 682 -1.19 35.27 0.03
CA VAL A 682 -0.64 34.61 -1.16
C VAL A 682 0.65 35.33 -1.55
N ARG A 683 1.78 34.61 -1.55
CA ARG A 683 3.11 35.16 -1.83
C ARG A 683 3.52 34.95 -3.29
N PRO A 684 4.48 35.72 -3.85
CA PRO A 684 4.91 35.58 -5.25
C PRO A 684 5.47 34.19 -5.61
N THR A 685 5.98 33.45 -4.62
CA THR A 685 6.53 32.10 -4.77
C THR A 685 5.49 30.99 -4.73
N PHE A 686 4.25 31.29 -4.34
CA PHE A 686 3.16 30.31 -4.28
C PHE A 686 2.52 30.15 -5.68
N ASN A 687 2.46 28.91 -6.18
CA ASN A 687 1.92 28.58 -7.49
C ASN A 687 0.62 27.75 -7.44
N GLY A 688 0.09 27.46 -6.24
CA GLY A 688 -1.15 26.72 -6.04
C GLY A 688 -2.41 27.61 -6.06
N GLU A 689 -3.53 27.03 -5.64
CA GLU A 689 -4.83 27.70 -5.51
C GLU A 689 -5.04 28.23 -4.09
N VAL A 690 -5.92 29.21 -3.94
CA VAL A 690 -6.38 29.68 -2.63
C VAL A 690 -7.62 28.88 -2.26
N THR A 691 -7.57 28.21 -1.11
CA THR A 691 -8.68 27.44 -0.57
C THR A 691 -9.48 28.31 0.40
N ILE A 692 -10.81 28.19 0.31
CA ILE A 692 -11.77 28.75 1.24
C ILE A 692 -12.53 27.54 1.82
N GLU A 693 -12.38 27.29 3.11
CA GLU A 693 -12.99 26.15 3.82
C GLU A 693 -13.98 26.62 4.90
N GLY A 694 -14.65 25.67 5.56
CA GLY A 694 -15.66 25.95 6.60
C GLY A 694 -16.98 26.46 6.01
N LEU A 695 -17.28 26.10 4.77
CA LEU A 695 -18.49 26.53 4.06
C LEU A 695 -19.63 25.55 4.34
N THR A 696 -20.86 26.04 4.39
CA THR A 696 -22.05 25.17 4.35
C THR A 696 -22.39 24.83 2.90
N ALA A 697 -23.11 23.72 2.67
CA ALA A 697 -23.51 23.32 1.32
C ALA A 697 -24.46 24.36 0.68
N ARG A 698 -24.30 24.60 -0.64
CA ARG A 698 -25.11 25.55 -1.42
C ARG A 698 -24.92 27.02 -1.04
N THR A 699 -23.77 27.35 -0.48
CA THR A 699 -23.37 28.72 -0.16
C THR A 699 -22.89 29.44 -1.43
N ASN A 700 -23.24 30.70 -1.60
CA ASN A 700 -22.69 31.54 -2.67
C ASN A 700 -21.43 32.25 -2.17
N VAL A 701 -20.30 32.04 -2.84
CA VAL A 701 -19.03 32.70 -2.55
C VAL A 701 -18.70 33.67 -3.66
N LYS A 702 -18.45 34.93 -3.30
CA LYS A 702 -18.07 36.02 -4.20
C LYS A 702 -16.77 36.64 -3.75
N ILE A 703 -15.78 36.68 -4.63
CA ILE A 703 -14.50 37.35 -4.36
C ILE A 703 -14.48 38.68 -5.10
N THR A 704 -14.23 39.75 -4.36
CA THR A 704 -14.18 41.11 -4.86
C THR A 704 -12.86 41.78 -4.52
N ASP A 705 -12.41 42.73 -5.33
CA ASP A 705 -11.36 43.66 -4.90
C ASP A 705 -11.88 44.63 -3.82
N ILE A 706 -10.99 45.41 -3.20
CA ILE A 706 -11.38 46.37 -2.15
C ILE A 706 -12.33 47.48 -2.64
N THR A 707 -12.45 47.68 -3.96
CA THR A 707 -13.38 48.64 -4.56
C THR A 707 -14.75 48.03 -4.85
N GLY A 708 -14.91 46.72 -4.69
CA GLY A 708 -16.15 45.97 -4.89
C GLY A 708 -16.32 45.36 -6.28
N ASN A 709 -15.28 45.35 -7.13
CA ASN A 709 -15.37 44.66 -8.42
C ASN A 709 -15.27 43.16 -8.19
N LEU A 710 -16.26 42.41 -8.69
CA LEU A 710 -16.27 40.95 -8.64
C LEU A 710 -15.19 40.37 -9.56
N VAL A 711 -14.38 39.46 -9.02
CA VAL A 711 -13.32 38.76 -9.75
C VAL A 711 -13.53 37.25 -9.79
N TYR A 712 -14.33 36.70 -8.88
CA TYR A 712 -14.67 35.28 -8.82
C TYR A 712 -16.05 35.11 -8.19
N GLU A 713 -16.83 34.14 -8.67
CA GLU A 713 -18.09 33.74 -8.06
C GLU A 713 -18.34 32.26 -8.29
N GLU A 714 -18.73 31.55 -7.24
CA GLU A 714 -19.07 30.14 -7.28
C GLU A 714 -20.12 29.80 -6.21
N ASN A 715 -20.94 28.76 -6.46
CA ASN A 715 -21.80 28.19 -5.43
C ASN A 715 -21.19 26.88 -4.94
N THR A 716 -21.09 26.71 -3.63
CA THR A 716 -20.51 25.52 -3.02
C THR A 716 -21.43 24.31 -3.21
N VAL A 717 -20.83 23.16 -3.52
CA VAL A 717 -21.48 21.85 -3.43
C VAL A 717 -21.04 21.12 -2.13
N GLY A 718 -19.87 21.50 -1.60
CA GLY A 718 -19.23 20.98 -0.39
C GLY A 718 -18.89 22.05 0.64
N GLY A 719 -17.96 21.73 1.55
CA GLY A 719 -17.52 22.64 2.61
C GLY A 719 -16.35 23.55 2.26
N SER A 720 -15.94 23.51 1.00
CA SER A 720 -14.76 24.22 0.54
C SER A 720 -14.87 24.55 -0.95
N ILE A 721 -14.11 25.56 -1.38
CA ILE A 721 -13.85 25.89 -2.78
C ILE A 721 -12.39 26.33 -2.94
N THR A 722 -11.84 26.17 -4.14
CA THR A 722 -10.51 26.68 -4.48
C THR A 722 -10.59 27.79 -5.53
N TRP A 723 -9.58 28.66 -5.54
CA TRP A 723 -9.47 29.77 -6.48
C TRP A 723 -8.03 29.99 -6.96
N ASP A 724 -7.80 29.86 -8.27
CA ASP A 724 -6.49 30.02 -8.93
C ASP A 724 -5.90 31.46 -8.92
N THR A 725 -6.53 32.40 -8.21
CA THR A 725 -6.20 33.84 -8.17
C THR A 725 -6.24 34.53 -9.54
N ARG A 726 -6.99 34.00 -10.51
CA ARG A 726 -7.34 34.68 -11.76
C ARG A 726 -8.77 35.20 -11.70
N ALA A 727 -8.98 36.39 -12.26
CA ALA A 727 -10.33 36.90 -12.44
C ALA A 727 -11.04 36.07 -13.52
N PHE A 728 -12.08 35.32 -13.12
CA PHE A 728 -12.86 34.41 -13.97
C PHE A 728 -11.98 33.52 -14.87
N GLY A 729 -10.87 32.98 -14.33
CA GLY A 729 -9.94 32.09 -15.03
C GLY A 729 -9.08 32.75 -16.13
N ARG A 730 -9.18 34.08 -16.35
CA ARG A 730 -8.54 34.74 -17.51
C ARG A 730 -7.20 35.37 -17.19
N HIS A 731 -7.17 36.27 -16.23
CA HIS A 731 -5.96 37.03 -15.91
C HIS A 731 -5.71 37.04 -14.41
N ARG A 732 -4.45 36.86 -14.03
CA ARG A 732 -4.05 36.86 -12.63
C ARG A 732 -4.37 38.22 -11.98
N VAL A 733 -5.03 38.22 -10.81
CA VAL A 733 -5.49 39.46 -10.13
C VAL A 733 -4.35 40.26 -9.50
N ALA A 734 -4.38 41.58 -9.41
CA ALA A 734 -3.24 42.38 -8.92
C ALA A 734 -2.93 42.16 -7.42
N SER A 735 -1.73 42.59 -6.96
CA SER A 735 -1.43 42.66 -5.51
C SER A 735 -2.44 43.56 -4.81
N GLY A 736 -3.00 43.11 -3.68
CA GLY A 736 -4.04 43.83 -2.98
C GLY A 736 -4.79 42.99 -1.96
N VAL A 737 -5.78 43.60 -1.32
CA VAL A 737 -6.72 42.92 -0.42
C VAL A 737 -8.01 42.63 -1.19
N TYR A 738 -8.45 41.38 -1.13
CA TYR A 738 -9.68 40.88 -1.68
C TYR A 738 -10.65 40.52 -0.56
N LEU A 739 -11.93 40.81 -0.77
CA LEU A 739 -13.01 40.44 0.14
C LEU A 739 -13.73 39.23 -0.41
N ILE A 740 -13.88 38.21 0.42
CA ILE A 740 -14.58 36.97 0.12
C ILE A 740 -15.91 37.05 0.86
N LEU A 741 -16.99 37.26 0.11
CA LEU A 741 -18.35 37.42 0.59
C LEU A 741 -19.05 36.07 0.47
N ILE A 742 -19.53 35.56 1.59
CA ILE A 742 -20.06 34.20 1.70
C ILE A 742 -21.51 34.33 2.18
N THR A 743 -22.44 33.73 1.46
CA THR A 743 -23.88 33.82 1.74
C THR A 743 -24.50 32.44 1.71
N GLY A 744 -25.02 31.98 2.85
CA GLY A 744 -25.71 30.71 2.97
C GLY A 744 -26.98 30.63 2.10
N PRO A 745 -27.53 29.42 1.89
CA PRO A 745 -28.62 29.18 0.93
C PRO A 745 -29.94 29.90 1.26
N ASP A 746 -30.18 30.24 2.53
CA ASP A 746 -31.36 31.00 2.98
C ASP A 746 -31.12 32.52 3.04
N ALA A 747 -29.90 32.96 2.73
CA ALA A 747 -29.42 34.34 2.84
C ALA A 747 -29.58 34.96 4.25
N LEU A 748 -29.77 34.14 5.29
CA LEU A 748 -29.78 34.58 6.68
C LEU A 748 -28.36 34.53 7.27
N GLU A 749 -27.59 33.50 6.92
CA GLU A 749 -26.18 33.38 7.30
C GLU A 749 -25.27 34.03 6.27
N THR A 750 -24.44 34.97 6.72
CA THR A 750 -23.43 35.63 5.88
C THR A 750 -22.12 35.75 6.63
N GLN A 751 -21.02 35.46 5.96
CA GLN A 751 -19.67 35.63 6.50
C GLN A 751 -18.80 36.41 5.51
N ILE A 752 -17.80 37.14 6.04
CA ILE A 752 -16.84 37.87 5.21
C ILE A 752 -15.42 37.50 5.64
N ALA A 753 -14.67 36.88 4.73
CA ALA A 753 -13.24 36.66 4.88
C ALA A 753 -12.44 37.65 4.05
N LYS A 754 -11.14 37.80 4.37
CA LYS A 754 -10.22 38.72 3.69
C LYS A 754 -8.99 37.97 3.26
N LEU A 755 -8.57 38.19 2.02
CA LEU A 755 -7.37 37.59 1.44
C LEU A 755 -6.39 38.68 1.00
N MET A 756 -5.12 38.57 1.37
CA MET A 756 -4.07 39.43 0.85
C MET A 756 -3.27 38.69 -0.24
N ILE A 757 -3.12 39.31 -1.41
CA ILE A 757 -2.28 38.79 -2.50
C ILE A 757 -1.09 39.72 -2.71
N ILE A 758 0.11 39.15 -2.75
CA ILE A 758 1.39 39.82 -2.97
C ILE A 758 2.05 39.18 -4.19
N ARG A 759 2.24 39.96 -5.25
CA ARG A 759 2.90 39.57 -6.51
C ARG A 759 4.16 40.36 -6.75
#